data_AF-A0A4Q5RQL9-F1
#
_entry.id   AF-A0A4Q5RQL9-F1
#
_cell.length_a   1.000
_cell.length_b   1.000
_cell.length_c   1.000
_cell.angle_alpha   90.00
_cell.angle_beta   90.00
_cell.angle_gamma   90.00
#
_symmetry.space_group_name_H-M   'P 1'
#
loop_
_entity.id
_entity.type
_entity.pdbx_description
1 polymer ?
#
loop_
_entity_poly.entity_id
_entity_poly.type
_entity_poly.pdbx_seq_one_letter_code
_entity_poly.pdbx_strand_id
1 'polypeptide(L)'
;MNGDGGKAAARARVAELVRAFQRNEADYLSAAYNETQARTDFITPLLEAFGWDVHNATGQPLGLREVIEEATVEVGEEKLSKRPDYELRLARQRKLFIEAKKPNVRIDRSRDAAFQTRRYGYSASLPIAVLTNFYQLAIYDCVPLPSQTDEAHVARRMLVGYEDFDVRFDELWPLLSREAVYSGEFDREFAVDVTRHGANQFDDFFLRQVRSWRERLAVDIHRHNPALSPPELTYAVQLFLSRIVFLRICEDRDIERYETLRGLAAANAFDALMVELRRADDFYDSGLFRLLDDARLGIRISDEVLSGIIDELYYPQSPYTFAVVETEVLGEIYEQFLGEVITFNAAGEVEIAFKPEIRESGGVVPTPRYIVDAIVERTLAPMLAGKSPADLAGFTIADTCCGSGIFLLSVFEFLTDHYLAWYQANDRDSHIGKSIYEIAAGQWRLTFEEKRHILLAHLRGVDIDPNAVEVARFSLLLKLIEDESGAGLRDFVQRAKTPALPELDATLHAGNSLVSQAEWQAARGALPARLLEQVNPFTWEDAFPVEIAAGGFDAIVGNPPYIRIQNMQTYSPEEAAFYHDPASPYTTARQDNFDKYALFIERSLSLTKPAGRLGFIVPHKFMTTQAGRALRRLITAPLTVEEIVHFGAQPVFGRNIANYTCLLVLDRAGATDTLLEQVRGLDPWRYGAAGQQSRIAAADLGEEPWQFANADTRALFDRVRALCNRELKDAAEIFVGVQTSADPIYIFRASAEDKHTVTLSWNNRDWPIERGILKPCLHDQRLFPYGRADANAWMIFPYEMVTRPNGKVAARLFQPDEMARDYPGALAYLTARKADLENRNIVGGAANEKQFYQFGRSQSLTKFDSPKIVLPILSLDARHAYDESNVTMTGGGNGPYYMVRPVPGADETNHFLLAVLHHPLCEAMVRTHTSAFRGGYYSHGKQFIEHLPVPPATPAQRAEIEALVVQVIDAIDAAGQARTPHQRTLHERNAQVLKDTIESRVSALFGLSADDTAIVRAVPVPA
;
A
#
# COMPACT_ATOMS: atom_id res chain seq x y z
N MET A 1 11.23 21.29 -17.32
CA MET A 1 11.87 22.09 -18.40
C MET A 1 13.38 21.98 -18.21
N ASN A 2 14.12 21.81 -19.32
CA ASN A 2 15.57 21.59 -19.47
C ASN A 2 16.13 20.16 -19.25
N GLY A 3 15.74 19.19 -20.11
CA GLY A 3 16.42 17.88 -20.25
C GLY A 3 17.46 17.85 -21.39
N ASP A 4 17.18 18.47 -22.55
CA ASP A 4 18.05 18.40 -23.73
C ASP A 4 19.45 19.03 -23.55
N GLY A 5 19.61 19.99 -22.65
CA GLY A 5 20.91 20.62 -22.38
C GLY A 5 21.88 19.72 -21.61
N GLY A 6 21.37 18.85 -20.73
CA GLY A 6 22.18 17.96 -19.90
C GLY A 6 22.77 16.80 -20.69
N LYS A 7 21.94 16.13 -21.51
CA LYS A 7 22.36 15.01 -22.35
C LYS A 7 23.45 15.38 -23.36
N ALA A 8 23.35 16.55 -23.98
CA ALA A 8 24.36 17.02 -24.94
C ALA A 8 25.71 17.32 -24.27
N ALA A 9 25.71 17.93 -23.08
CA ALA A 9 26.92 18.19 -22.31
C ALA A 9 27.60 16.89 -21.85
N ALA A 10 26.81 15.92 -21.38
CA ALA A 10 27.28 14.59 -21.02
C ALA A 10 27.97 13.88 -22.20
N ARG A 11 27.35 13.89 -23.39
CA ARG A 11 27.93 13.30 -24.60
C ARG A 11 29.29 13.91 -24.96
N ALA A 12 29.39 15.25 -24.88
CA ALA A 12 30.65 15.95 -25.13
C ALA A 12 31.73 15.53 -24.13
N ARG A 13 31.38 15.39 -22.84
CA ARG A 13 32.31 14.94 -21.80
C ARG A 13 32.79 13.51 -22.02
N VAL A 14 31.90 12.59 -22.39
CA VAL A 14 32.29 11.21 -22.74
C VAL A 14 33.25 11.20 -23.93
N ALA A 15 33.01 12.00 -24.97
CA ALA A 15 33.90 12.10 -26.13
C ALA A 15 35.30 12.68 -25.78
N GLU A 16 35.42 13.50 -24.73
CA GLU A 16 36.72 13.93 -24.19
C GLU A 16 37.47 12.80 -23.51
N LEU A 17 36.78 11.99 -22.68
CA LEU A 17 37.37 10.84 -22.01
C LEU A 17 37.86 9.79 -23.01
N VAL A 18 37.08 9.51 -24.05
CA VAL A 18 37.46 8.60 -25.15
C VAL A 18 38.75 9.09 -25.83
N ARG A 19 38.82 10.37 -26.19
CA ARG A 19 40.02 10.97 -26.79
C ARG A 19 41.22 10.96 -25.83
N ALA A 20 40.99 11.12 -24.52
CA ALA A 20 42.05 11.06 -23.53
C ALA A 20 42.63 9.64 -23.40
N PHE A 21 41.76 8.62 -23.36
CA PHE A 21 42.16 7.22 -23.32
C PHE A 21 42.93 6.83 -24.59
N GLN A 22 42.39 7.18 -25.77
CA GLN A 22 43.00 6.86 -27.06
C GLN A 22 44.42 7.42 -27.22
N ARG A 23 44.72 8.60 -26.66
CA ARG A 23 46.04 9.23 -26.77
C ARG A 23 47.16 8.43 -26.09
N ASN A 24 46.86 7.73 -24.99
CA ASN A 24 47.85 6.98 -24.22
C ASN A 24 47.44 5.51 -24.00
N GLU A 25 46.69 4.94 -24.96
CA GLU A 25 46.12 3.58 -24.84
C GLU A 25 47.16 2.52 -24.47
N ALA A 26 48.35 2.58 -25.07
CA ALA A 26 49.40 1.60 -24.80
C ALA A 26 49.87 1.61 -23.33
N ASP A 27 49.87 2.78 -22.69
CA ASP A 27 50.26 2.94 -21.29
C ASP A 27 49.14 2.43 -20.35
N TYR A 28 47.88 2.73 -20.67
CA TYR A 28 46.71 2.30 -19.91
C TYR A 28 46.47 0.78 -19.99
N LEU A 29 46.82 0.14 -21.11
CA LEU A 29 46.77 -1.32 -21.28
C LEU A 29 48.00 -2.04 -20.69
N SER A 30 48.97 -1.32 -20.12
CA SER A 30 50.13 -1.94 -19.48
C SER A 30 49.74 -2.64 -18.17
N ALA A 31 50.52 -3.65 -17.76
CA ALA A 31 50.31 -4.32 -16.47
C ALA A 31 50.61 -3.42 -15.26
N ALA A 32 51.33 -2.32 -15.46
CA ALA A 32 51.67 -1.36 -14.42
C ALA A 32 50.50 -0.41 -14.09
N TYR A 33 49.58 -0.20 -15.03
CA TYR A 33 48.38 0.61 -14.81
C TYR A 33 47.34 -0.22 -14.03
N ASN A 34 47.00 0.22 -12.82
CA ASN A 34 46.16 -0.54 -11.91
C ASN A 34 44.67 -0.13 -11.96
N GLU A 35 43.85 -0.83 -11.21
CA GLU A 35 42.40 -0.65 -11.20
C GLU A 35 41.99 0.67 -10.55
N THR A 36 42.65 1.07 -9.47
CA THR A 36 42.45 2.36 -8.81
C THR A 36 42.72 3.53 -9.74
N GLN A 37 43.79 3.47 -10.54
CA GLN A 37 44.09 4.49 -11.55
C GLN A 37 43.02 4.52 -12.65
N ALA A 38 42.55 3.36 -13.12
CA ALA A 38 41.43 3.29 -14.08
C ALA A 38 40.15 3.92 -13.52
N ARG A 39 39.87 3.68 -12.23
CA ARG A 39 38.76 4.29 -11.50
C ARG A 39 38.87 5.81 -11.47
N THR A 40 39.97 6.35 -10.97
CA THR A 40 40.20 7.80 -10.84
C THR A 40 40.22 8.53 -12.18
N ASP A 41 40.95 8.02 -13.17
CA ASP A 41 41.21 8.76 -14.41
C ASP A 41 40.05 8.67 -15.42
N PHE A 42 39.24 7.61 -15.36
CA PHE A 42 38.28 7.31 -16.41
C PHE A 42 36.89 6.86 -15.93
N ILE A 43 36.78 5.91 -14.99
CA ILE A 43 35.46 5.37 -14.60
C ILE A 43 34.68 6.39 -13.78
N THR A 44 35.27 6.98 -12.73
CA THR A 44 34.63 8.04 -11.94
C THR A 44 34.21 9.22 -12.82
N PRO A 45 35.09 9.80 -13.66
CA PRO A 45 34.70 10.85 -14.61
C PRO A 45 33.60 10.42 -15.61
N LEU A 46 33.52 9.14 -15.96
CA LEU A 46 32.45 8.62 -16.82
C LEU A 46 31.10 8.67 -16.07
N LEU A 47 31.05 8.27 -14.80
CA LEU A 47 29.83 8.35 -13.99
C LEU A 47 29.37 9.79 -13.78
N GLU A 48 30.30 10.70 -13.52
CA GLU A 48 30.02 12.14 -13.45
C GLU A 48 29.45 12.68 -14.77
N ALA A 49 29.97 12.21 -15.91
CA ALA A 49 29.44 12.58 -17.22
C ALA A 49 27.98 12.11 -17.40
N PHE A 50 27.62 10.95 -16.86
CA PHE A 50 26.24 10.46 -16.80
C PHE A 50 25.37 11.14 -15.73
N GLY A 51 25.93 12.13 -15.02
CA GLY A 51 25.22 13.03 -14.12
C GLY A 51 25.28 12.65 -12.64
N TRP A 52 26.00 11.59 -12.27
CA TRP A 52 26.07 11.10 -10.88
C TRP A 52 26.99 11.96 -10.01
N ASP A 53 26.57 12.27 -8.77
CA ASP A 53 27.39 12.98 -7.79
C ASP A 53 28.35 12.01 -7.04
N VAL A 54 29.46 11.63 -7.69
CA VAL A 54 30.42 10.66 -7.13
C VAL A 54 31.18 11.22 -5.93
N HIS A 55 31.56 12.50 -5.98
CA HIS A 55 32.35 13.16 -4.94
C HIS A 55 31.50 13.83 -3.85
N ASN A 56 30.19 13.62 -3.85
CA ASN A 56 29.25 14.22 -2.89
C ASN A 56 29.39 15.76 -2.83
N ALA A 57 29.49 16.42 -3.98
CA ALA A 57 29.58 17.86 -4.10
C ALA A 57 28.36 18.57 -3.48
N THR A 58 27.23 17.88 -3.39
CA THR A 58 26.00 18.34 -2.73
C THR A 58 26.06 18.27 -1.19
N GLY A 59 27.10 17.66 -0.60
CA GLY A 59 27.31 17.63 0.85
C GLY A 59 26.33 16.72 1.61
N GLN A 60 25.78 15.70 0.96
CA GLN A 60 24.81 14.80 1.58
C GLN A 60 25.46 13.86 2.61
N PRO A 61 24.76 13.51 3.71
CA PRO A 61 25.12 12.41 4.59
C PRO A 61 25.28 11.09 3.81
N LEU A 62 26.08 10.15 4.32
CA LEU A 62 26.41 8.90 3.62
C LEU A 62 25.18 8.12 3.12
N GLY A 63 24.11 8.03 3.93
CA GLY A 63 22.88 7.34 3.56
C GLY A 63 22.12 7.98 2.39
N LEU A 64 22.33 9.28 2.15
CA LEU A 64 21.67 10.07 1.11
C LEU A 64 22.56 10.32 -0.11
N ARG A 65 23.79 9.78 -0.15
CA ARG A 65 24.68 9.91 -1.31
C ARG A 65 24.14 9.09 -2.49
N GLU A 66 24.26 9.66 -3.68
CA GLU A 66 23.85 9.00 -4.92
C GLU A 66 24.84 7.91 -5.34
N VAL A 67 26.10 8.02 -4.94
CA VAL A 67 27.15 7.05 -5.26
C VAL A 67 27.91 6.69 -4.00
N ILE A 68 28.05 5.40 -3.75
CA ILE A 68 28.95 4.85 -2.75
C ILE A 68 30.09 4.16 -3.48
N GLU A 69 31.29 4.65 -3.23
CA GLU A 69 32.54 4.11 -3.75
C GLU A 69 33.21 3.29 -2.64
N GLU A 70 33.43 1.99 -2.88
CA GLU A 70 34.14 1.14 -1.92
C GLU A 70 35.65 1.42 -1.98
N ALA A 71 36.25 1.54 -0.79
CA ALA A 71 37.69 1.73 -0.63
C ALA A 71 38.37 0.35 -0.55
N THR A 72 38.94 -0.13 -1.66
CA THR A 72 39.67 -1.40 -1.69
C THR A 72 40.98 -1.23 -0.90
N VAL A 73 41.03 -1.69 0.35
CA VAL A 73 42.28 -1.77 1.12
C VAL A 73 42.93 -3.12 0.82
N GLU A 74 44.05 -3.10 0.07
CA GLU A 74 44.83 -4.31 -0.22
C GLU A 74 45.56 -4.80 1.04
N VAL A 75 45.10 -5.90 1.64
CA VAL A 75 45.86 -6.67 2.64
C VAL A 75 45.78 -8.17 2.34
N GLY A 76 46.82 -8.73 1.72
CA GLY A 76 47.02 -10.19 1.57
C GLY A 76 46.60 -10.80 0.23
N GLU A 77 46.90 -12.10 0.05
CA GLU A 77 46.80 -12.84 -1.23
C GLU A 77 45.39 -13.41 -1.55
N GLU A 78 44.41 -13.30 -0.66
CA GLU A 78 43.04 -13.81 -0.94
C GLU A 78 42.15 -12.71 -1.54
N LYS A 79 41.95 -12.83 -2.86
CA LYS A 79 41.11 -11.97 -3.70
C LYS A 79 39.68 -12.47 -3.75
N LEU A 80 38.79 -11.82 -3.03
CA LEU A 80 37.38 -11.66 -3.41
C LEU A 80 36.85 -10.47 -2.60
N SER A 81 36.71 -9.30 -3.24
CA SER A 81 35.92 -8.22 -2.65
C SER A 81 34.51 -8.76 -2.40
N LYS A 82 33.93 -8.52 -1.23
CA LYS A 82 32.56 -8.96 -0.91
C LYS A 82 31.49 -7.97 -1.39
N ARG A 83 31.88 -6.82 -1.94
CA ARG A 83 31.02 -5.73 -2.41
C ARG A 83 31.46 -5.19 -3.78
N PRO A 84 30.54 -4.60 -4.57
CA PRO A 84 30.87 -3.96 -5.85
C PRO A 84 31.70 -2.67 -5.64
N ASP A 85 32.48 -2.27 -6.64
CA ASP A 85 33.29 -1.04 -6.58
C ASP A 85 32.47 0.24 -6.45
N TYR A 86 31.37 0.34 -7.22
CA TYR A 86 30.41 1.43 -7.11
C TYR A 86 29.00 0.91 -6.95
N GLU A 87 28.30 1.57 -6.05
CA GLU A 87 26.88 1.41 -5.82
C GLU A 87 26.16 2.73 -6.08
N LEU A 88 25.24 2.72 -7.04
CA LEU A 88 24.46 3.88 -7.44
C LEU A 88 23.06 3.77 -6.85
N ARG A 89 22.65 4.80 -6.12
CA ARG A 89 21.41 4.86 -5.33
C ARG A 89 20.55 6.05 -5.72
N LEU A 90 19.24 5.91 -5.50
CA LEU A 90 18.27 6.98 -5.60
C LEU A 90 17.35 6.96 -4.39
N ALA A 91 17.30 8.05 -3.61
CA ALA A 91 16.49 8.15 -2.39
C ALA A 91 16.67 6.91 -1.48
N ARG A 92 17.93 6.56 -1.19
CA ARG A 92 18.38 5.35 -0.45
C ARG A 92 18.19 4.01 -1.18
N GLN A 93 17.44 3.93 -2.27
CA GLN A 93 17.22 2.70 -3.01
C GLN A 93 18.37 2.39 -3.98
N ARG A 94 18.91 1.17 -3.93
CA ARG A 94 19.86 0.65 -4.93
C ARG A 94 19.27 0.62 -6.34
N LYS A 95 20.03 1.09 -7.33
CA LYS A 95 19.60 1.13 -8.74
C LYS A 95 20.58 0.43 -9.68
N LEU A 96 21.88 0.59 -9.46
CA LEU A 96 22.90 0.01 -10.33
C LEU A 96 24.18 -0.31 -9.57
N PHE A 97 24.81 -1.43 -9.90
CA PHE A 97 26.17 -1.75 -9.47
C PHE A 97 27.14 -1.66 -10.63
N ILE A 98 28.35 -1.19 -10.34
CA ILE A 98 29.45 -1.11 -11.30
C ILE A 98 30.67 -1.77 -10.68
N GLU A 99 31.12 -2.83 -11.33
CA GLU A 99 32.37 -3.51 -11.03
C GLU A 99 33.46 -2.98 -11.95
N ALA A 100 34.57 -2.54 -11.36
CA ALA A 100 35.75 -2.08 -12.08
C ALA A 100 36.73 -3.25 -12.28
N LYS A 101 37.50 -3.19 -13.38
CA LYS A 101 38.68 -4.02 -13.59
C LYS A 101 39.80 -3.19 -14.22
N LYS A 102 41.01 -3.74 -14.24
CA LYS A 102 42.14 -3.14 -14.98
C LYS A 102 41.85 -3.09 -16.50
N PRO A 103 42.28 -2.04 -17.22
CA PRO A 103 42.02 -1.90 -18.66
C PRO A 103 42.55 -3.07 -19.51
N ASN A 104 43.62 -3.73 -19.06
CA ASN A 104 44.20 -4.88 -19.75
C ASN A 104 43.45 -6.21 -19.55
N VAL A 105 42.48 -6.26 -18.63
CA VAL A 105 41.65 -7.43 -18.40
C VAL A 105 40.63 -7.54 -19.53
N ARG A 106 40.58 -8.70 -20.19
CA ARG A 106 39.62 -9.00 -21.25
C ARG A 106 38.27 -9.37 -20.67
N ILE A 107 37.51 -8.37 -20.23
CA ILE A 107 36.19 -8.56 -19.61
C ILE A 107 35.19 -9.20 -20.59
N ASP A 108 35.41 -9.12 -21.91
CA ASP A 108 34.62 -9.82 -22.92
C ASP A 108 34.69 -11.36 -22.81
N ARG A 109 35.73 -11.89 -22.16
CA ARG A 109 36.01 -13.33 -22.00
C ARG A 109 36.22 -13.78 -20.55
N SER A 110 36.27 -12.85 -19.60
CA SER A 110 36.51 -13.18 -18.19
C SER A 110 35.26 -13.76 -17.55
N ARG A 111 35.27 -15.08 -17.32
CA ARG A 111 34.17 -15.79 -16.66
C ARG A 111 34.01 -15.34 -15.20
N ASP A 112 35.12 -15.22 -14.48
CA ASP A 112 35.11 -14.85 -13.07
C ASP A 112 34.55 -13.44 -12.86
N ALA A 113 34.97 -12.46 -13.67
CA ALA A 113 34.45 -11.10 -13.57
C ALA A 113 32.97 -11.02 -13.96
N ALA A 114 32.55 -11.70 -15.03
CA ALA A 114 31.14 -11.75 -15.44
C ALA A 114 30.26 -12.40 -14.37
N PHE A 115 30.71 -13.51 -13.79
CA PHE A 115 30.03 -14.20 -12.70
C PHE A 115 29.90 -13.31 -11.46
N GLN A 116 31.00 -12.66 -11.04
CA GLN A 116 31.04 -11.77 -9.89
C GLN A 116 30.03 -10.62 -10.04
N THR A 117 30.08 -9.88 -11.16
CA THR A 117 29.17 -8.76 -11.43
C THR A 117 27.71 -9.20 -11.44
N ARG A 118 27.39 -10.32 -12.10
CA ARG A 118 26.03 -10.87 -12.13
C ARG A 118 25.56 -11.35 -10.76
N ARG A 119 26.45 -11.92 -9.95
CA ARG A 119 26.13 -12.36 -8.59
C ARG A 119 25.75 -11.20 -7.69
N TYR A 120 26.45 -10.06 -7.78
CA TYR A 120 26.07 -8.86 -7.04
C TYR A 120 24.71 -8.34 -7.48
N GLY A 121 24.49 -8.17 -8.79
CA GLY A 121 23.22 -7.68 -9.31
C GLY A 121 22.05 -8.60 -8.95
N TYR A 122 22.20 -9.92 -9.10
CA TYR A 122 21.18 -10.91 -8.74
C TYR A 122 20.87 -10.91 -7.23
N SER A 123 21.90 -10.78 -6.38
CA SER A 123 21.72 -10.77 -4.92
C SER A 123 21.07 -9.49 -4.39
N ALA A 124 21.23 -8.37 -5.10
CA ALA A 124 20.62 -7.09 -4.75
C ALA A 124 19.31 -6.81 -5.54
N SER A 125 18.74 -7.82 -6.20
CA SER A 125 17.51 -7.70 -7.00
C SER A 125 17.57 -6.63 -8.10
N LEU A 126 18.77 -6.33 -8.61
CA LEU A 126 18.95 -5.34 -9.65
C LEU A 126 18.64 -5.93 -11.02
N PRO A 127 17.97 -5.20 -11.93
CA PRO A 127 17.70 -5.71 -13.27
C PRO A 127 18.98 -5.85 -14.11
N ILE A 128 19.96 -4.98 -13.88
CA ILE A 128 21.26 -5.02 -14.53
C ILE A 128 22.40 -4.67 -13.58
N ALA A 129 23.61 -5.09 -13.95
CA ALA A 129 24.86 -4.64 -13.37
C ALA A 129 25.90 -4.41 -14.47
N VAL A 130 26.84 -3.51 -14.22
CA VAL A 130 27.86 -3.08 -15.18
C VAL A 130 29.21 -3.62 -14.79
N LEU A 131 29.93 -4.17 -15.76
CA LEU A 131 31.35 -4.52 -15.65
C LEU A 131 32.12 -3.63 -16.60
N THR A 132 33.07 -2.83 -16.10
CA THR A 132 33.85 -1.94 -16.96
C THR A 132 35.30 -1.81 -16.53
N ASN A 133 36.16 -1.59 -17.50
CA ASN A 133 37.53 -1.16 -17.30
C ASN A 133 37.86 0.07 -18.15
N PHE A 134 36.82 0.84 -18.48
CA PHE A 134 36.75 1.89 -19.49
C PHE A 134 37.04 1.45 -20.93
N TYR A 135 38.08 0.63 -21.17
CA TYR A 135 38.40 0.06 -22.49
C TYR A 135 37.21 -0.71 -23.08
N GLN A 136 36.51 -1.44 -22.22
CA GLN A 136 35.24 -2.11 -22.51
C GLN A 136 34.23 -1.82 -21.39
N LEU A 137 32.95 -1.79 -21.77
CA LEU A 137 31.82 -1.73 -20.86
C LEU A 137 30.84 -2.84 -21.25
N ALA A 138 30.56 -3.73 -20.31
CA ALA A 138 29.59 -4.80 -20.43
C ALA A 138 28.41 -4.56 -19.49
N ILE A 139 27.18 -4.70 -20.01
CA ILE A 139 25.95 -4.64 -19.22
C ILE A 139 25.35 -6.04 -19.19
N TYR A 140 25.18 -6.57 -17.98
CA TYR A 140 24.63 -7.90 -17.75
C TYR A 140 23.20 -7.81 -17.25
N ASP A 141 22.34 -8.67 -17.83
CA ASP A 141 21.05 -9.02 -17.25
C ASP A 141 21.30 -9.82 -15.97
N CYS A 142 20.78 -9.30 -14.88
CA CYS A 142 20.94 -9.88 -13.55
C CYS A 142 19.70 -10.68 -13.13
N VAL A 143 18.73 -10.87 -14.03
CA VAL A 143 17.56 -11.71 -13.81
C VAL A 143 17.88 -13.21 -13.80
N PRO A 144 18.67 -13.74 -14.75
CA PRO A 144 18.98 -15.17 -14.76
C PRO A 144 19.97 -15.53 -13.65
N LEU A 145 19.69 -16.63 -12.94
CA LEU A 145 20.57 -17.21 -11.92
C LEU A 145 22.02 -17.34 -12.44
N PRO A 146 23.02 -16.73 -11.77
CA PRO A 146 24.41 -16.81 -12.21
C PRO A 146 25.04 -18.16 -11.85
N SER A 147 25.82 -18.73 -12.78
CA SER A 147 26.65 -19.92 -12.55
C SER A 147 28.13 -19.63 -12.81
N GLN A 148 29.04 -20.16 -11.99
CA GLN A 148 30.48 -20.11 -12.27
C GLN A 148 30.88 -20.86 -13.56
N THR A 149 30.01 -21.77 -14.03
CA THR A 149 30.21 -22.46 -15.30
C THR A 149 29.83 -21.60 -16.52
N ASP A 150 29.18 -20.45 -16.30
CA ASP A 150 28.75 -19.57 -17.38
C ASP A 150 29.94 -18.95 -18.10
N GLU A 151 29.83 -18.89 -19.43
CA GLU A 151 30.75 -18.13 -20.26
C GLU A 151 30.43 -16.63 -20.16
N ALA A 152 31.42 -15.76 -20.39
CA ALA A 152 31.28 -14.31 -20.18
C ALA A 152 30.19 -13.63 -21.04
N HIS A 153 29.68 -14.29 -22.08
CA HIS A 153 28.59 -13.78 -22.92
C HIS A 153 27.19 -14.16 -22.43
N VAL A 154 27.07 -15.10 -21.48
CA VAL A 154 25.80 -15.51 -20.91
C VAL A 154 25.17 -14.33 -20.17
N ALA A 155 23.89 -14.08 -20.44
CA ALA A 155 23.12 -12.95 -19.91
C ALA A 155 23.73 -11.56 -20.19
N ARG A 156 24.73 -11.43 -21.08
CA ARG A 156 25.30 -10.13 -21.46
C ARG A 156 24.39 -9.44 -22.47
N ARG A 157 23.74 -8.35 -22.06
CA ARG A 157 22.85 -7.56 -22.92
C ARG A 157 23.62 -6.67 -23.89
N MET A 158 24.73 -6.11 -23.41
CA MET A 158 25.51 -5.15 -24.17
C MET A 158 27.00 -5.31 -23.89
N LEU A 159 27.81 -5.12 -24.92
CA LEU A 159 29.26 -4.94 -24.82
C LEU A 159 29.64 -3.79 -25.75
N VAL A 160 30.32 -2.78 -25.22
CA VAL A 160 30.73 -1.57 -25.95
C VAL A 160 32.22 -1.36 -25.72
N GLY A 161 32.98 -1.16 -26.80
CA GLY A 161 34.36 -0.69 -26.69
C GLY A 161 34.40 0.82 -26.48
N TYR A 162 35.47 1.32 -25.86
CA TYR A 162 35.59 2.75 -25.55
C TYR A 162 35.48 3.65 -26.81
N GLU A 163 35.94 3.17 -27.97
CA GLU A 163 35.85 3.87 -29.26
C GLU A 163 34.40 4.13 -29.69
N ASP A 164 33.46 3.28 -29.27
CA ASP A 164 32.05 3.34 -29.64
C ASP A 164 31.18 4.06 -28.59
N PHE A 165 31.74 4.53 -27.46
CA PHE A 165 30.96 5.18 -26.41
C PHE A 165 30.19 6.41 -26.89
N ASP A 166 30.77 7.21 -27.79
CA ASP A 166 30.09 8.38 -28.37
C ASP A 166 29.03 7.97 -29.41
N VAL A 167 29.33 6.99 -30.27
CA VAL A 167 28.41 6.52 -31.31
C VAL A 167 27.18 5.85 -30.70
N ARG A 168 27.39 5.06 -29.63
CA ARG A 168 26.32 4.34 -28.91
C ARG A 168 25.88 5.05 -27.63
N PHE A 169 26.20 6.33 -27.47
CA PHE A 169 25.84 7.12 -26.29
C PHE A 169 24.33 7.10 -26.03
N ASP A 170 23.53 7.22 -27.10
CA ASP A 170 22.06 7.25 -26.99
C ASP A 170 21.47 5.91 -26.51
N GLU A 171 22.20 4.80 -26.66
CA GLU A 171 21.83 3.48 -26.13
C GLU A 171 22.32 3.28 -24.68
N LEU A 172 23.41 3.93 -24.28
CA LEU A 172 23.94 3.90 -22.92
C LEU A 172 23.18 4.83 -21.96
N TRP A 173 22.70 5.96 -22.46
CA TRP A 173 22.00 6.98 -21.67
C TRP A 173 20.81 6.45 -20.85
N PRO A 174 19.83 5.71 -21.43
CA PRO A 174 18.70 5.20 -20.64
C PRO A 174 19.12 4.16 -19.58
N LEU A 175 20.27 3.51 -19.76
CA LEU A 175 20.75 2.44 -18.88
C LEU A 175 21.63 2.95 -17.73
N LEU A 176 22.35 4.06 -17.93
CA LEU A 176 23.40 4.53 -17.02
C LEU A 176 23.18 5.94 -16.48
N SER A 177 22.36 6.78 -17.12
CA SER A 177 22.23 8.18 -16.71
C SER A 177 21.42 8.35 -15.43
N ARG A 178 21.84 9.31 -14.61
CA ARG A 178 21.08 9.75 -13.44
C ARG A 178 19.66 10.17 -13.84
N GLU A 179 19.52 10.89 -14.95
CA GLU A 179 18.22 11.38 -15.43
C GLU A 179 17.23 10.23 -15.73
N ALA A 180 17.66 9.17 -16.42
CA ALA A 180 16.80 8.03 -16.74
C ALA A 180 16.33 7.26 -15.49
N VAL A 181 17.18 7.20 -14.47
CA VAL A 181 16.84 6.61 -13.17
C VAL A 181 15.85 7.50 -12.41
N TYR A 182 16.06 8.82 -12.40
CA TYR A 182 15.18 9.80 -11.73
C TYR A 182 13.82 10.00 -12.42
N SER A 183 13.71 9.78 -13.74
CA SER A 183 12.46 9.95 -14.50
C SER A 183 11.52 8.73 -14.42
N GLY A 184 11.95 7.66 -13.74
CA GLY A 184 11.30 6.35 -13.72
C GLY A 184 11.33 5.62 -15.07
N GLU A 185 12.09 6.12 -16.05
CA GLU A 185 12.25 5.46 -17.35
C GLU A 185 13.00 4.14 -17.21
N PHE A 186 14.05 4.12 -16.38
CA PHE A 186 14.79 2.91 -16.03
C PHE A 186 13.84 1.81 -15.53
N ASP A 187 13.07 2.05 -14.46
CA ASP A 187 12.17 1.04 -13.90
C ASP A 187 11.12 0.53 -14.90
N ARG A 188 10.62 1.41 -15.79
CA ARG A 188 9.67 1.03 -16.85
C ARG A 188 10.30 0.13 -17.90
N GLU A 189 11.54 0.42 -18.31
CA GLU A 189 12.28 -0.39 -19.27
C GLU A 189 12.47 -1.82 -18.75
N PHE A 190 12.77 -1.97 -17.47
CA PHE A 190 13.07 -3.26 -16.84
C PHE A 190 11.86 -3.92 -16.16
N ALA A 191 10.69 -3.29 -16.18
CA ALA A 191 9.49 -3.75 -15.48
C ALA A 191 9.74 -4.12 -14.01
N VAL A 192 10.56 -3.32 -13.31
CA VAL A 192 10.89 -3.54 -11.91
C VAL A 192 9.59 -3.47 -11.10
N ASP A 193 9.28 -4.51 -10.31
CA ASP A 193 8.15 -4.41 -9.39
C ASP A 193 8.51 -3.33 -8.37
N VAL A 194 7.70 -2.27 -8.36
CA VAL A 194 7.90 -1.10 -7.51
C VAL A 194 7.23 -1.26 -6.16
N THR A 195 6.35 -2.25 -5.99
CA THR A 195 5.59 -2.48 -4.75
C THR A 195 6.25 -3.50 -3.83
N ARG A 196 7.31 -4.15 -4.33
CA ARG A 196 8.29 -4.97 -3.62
C ARG A 196 9.69 -4.47 -3.96
N HIS A 197 10.71 -4.80 -3.19
CA HIS A 197 12.08 -4.45 -3.56
C HIS A 197 12.55 -5.29 -4.75
N GLY A 198 12.47 -4.71 -5.95
CA GLY A 198 13.04 -5.31 -7.15
C GLY A 198 12.11 -6.29 -7.89
N ALA A 199 12.54 -6.72 -9.07
CA ALA A 199 11.74 -7.61 -9.91
C ALA A 199 11.68 -9.02 -9.31
N ASN A 200 10.63 -9.39 -8.58
CA ASN A 200 10.09 -10.77 -8.33
C ASN A 200 11.06 -11.97 -8.13
N GLN A 201 12.36 -11.83 -7.90
CA GLN A 201 13.33 -12.90 -8.22
C GLN A 201 14.20 -13.33 -7.05
N PHE A 202 14.86 -12.39 -6.36
CA PHE A 202 15.59 -12.68 -5.11
C PHE A 202 14.60 -13.19 -4.06
N ASP A 203 13.56 -12.39 -3.81
CA ASP A 203 12.53 -12.67 -2.83
C ASP A 203 11.95 -14.06 -3.06
N ASP A 204 11.47 -14.36 -4.26
CA ASP A 204 10.71 -15.60 -4.49
C ASP A 204 11.54 -16.87 -4.32
N PHE A 205 12.81 -16.91 -4.74
CA PHE A 205 13.64 -18.10 -4.55
C PHE A 205 14.11 -18.24 -3.10
N PHE A 206 14.59 -17.16 -2.49
CA PHE A 206 15.02 -17.21 -1.09
C PHE A 206 13.83 -17.48 -0.16
N LEU A 207 12.66 -16.88 -0.42
CA LEU A 207 11.40 -17.19 0.26
C LEU A 207 11.06 -18.68 0.18
N ARG A 208 11.22 -19.31 -1.00
CA ARG A 208 11.00 -20.76 -1.15
C ARG A 208 12.01 -21.57 -0.33
N GLN A 209 13.29 -21.19 -0.33
CA GLN A 209 14.30 -21.86 0.51
C GLN A 209 13.97 -21.72 1.99
N VAL A 210 13.68 -20.51 2.47
CA VAL A 210 13.32 -20.28 3.87
C VAL A 210 12.05 -21.03 4.27
N ARG A 211 11.02 -21.08 3.41
CA ARG A 211 9.83 -21.92 3.64
C ARG A 211 10.20 -23.40 3.78
N SER A 212 11.08 -23.91 2.92
CA SER A 212 11.58 -25.28 3.01
C SER A 212 12.38 -25.52 4.30
N TRP A 213 13.19 -24.57 4.75
CA TRP A 213 13.90 -24.66 6.03
C TRP A 213 12.93 -24.67 7.20
N ARG A 214 11.92 -23.79 7.20
CA ARG A 214 10.87 -23.76 8.22
C ARG A 214 10.13 -25.08 8.31
N GLU A 215 9.71 -25.65 7.18
CA GLU A 215 9.02 -26.94 7.14
C GLU A 215 9.91 -28.07 7.67
N ARG A 216 11.16 -28.18 7.20
CA ARG A 216 12.10 -29.21 7.66
C ARG A 216 12.40 -29.10 9.15
N LEU A 217 12.65 -27.89 9.66
CA LEU A 217 12.87 -27.64 11.08
C LEU A 217 11.62 -27.99 11.88
N ALA A 218 10.43 -27.58 11.43
CA ALA A 218 9.18 -27.85 12.12
C ALA A 218 8.90 -29.35 12.26
N VAL A 219 9.05 -30.10 11.16
CA VAL A 219 8.89 -31.57 11.15
C VAL A 219 9.90 -32.24 12.07
N ASP A 220 11.16 -31.83 12.02
CA ASP A 220 12.23 -32.47 12.79
C ASP A 220 12.17 -32.14 14.28
N ILE A 221 11.89 -30.88 14.64
CA ILE A 221 11.68 -30.46 16.03
C ILE A 221 10.45 -31.15 16.59
N HIS A 222 9.32 -31.19 15.86
CA HIS A 222 8.12 -31.89 16.34
C HIS A 222 8.36 -33.40 16.56
N ARG A 223 9.19 -34.04 15.73
CA ARG A 223 9.55 -35.45 15.89
C ARG A 223 10.30 -35.71 17.20
N HIS A 224 11.22 -34.83 17.59
CA HIS A 224 12.00 -34.97 18.83
C HIS A 224 11.27 -34.40 20.06
N ASN A 225 10.34 -33.47 19.84
CA ASN A 225 9.62 -32.74 20.86
C ASN A 225 8.10 -32.73 20.58
N PRO A 226 7.42 -33.90 20.61
CA PRO A 226 6.00 -34.00 20.22
C PRO A 226 5.03 -33.29 21.17
N ALA A 227 5.51 -32.88 22.35
CA ALA A 227 4.72 -32.16 23.34
C ALA A 227 4.60 -30.65 23.06
N LEU A 228 5.39 -30.10 22.14
CA LEU A 228 5.33 -28.68 21.79
C LEU A 228 4.00 -28.37 21.09
N SER A 229 3.33 -27.32 21.56
CA SER A 229 2.16 -26.76 20.92
C SER A 229 2.53 -26.06 19.59
N PRO A 230 1.58 -25.85 18.68
CA PRO A 230 1.87 -25.16 17.42
C PRO A 230 2.48 -23.75 17.57
N PRO A 231 2.05 -22.91 18.54
CA PRO A 231 2.71 -21.63 18.83
C PRO A 231 4.16 -21.79 19.30
N GLU A 232 4.44 -22.74 20.21
CA GLU A 232 5.80 -23.01 20.70
C GLU A 232 6.71 -23.52 19.58
N LEU A 233 6.19 -24.38 18.71
CA LEU A 233 6.91 -24.88 17.54
C LEU A 233 7.21 -23.75 16.54
N THR A 234 6.24 -22.86 16.30
CA THR A 234 6.43 -21.68 15.45
C THR A 234 7.54 -20.79 15.99
N TYR A 235 7.50 -20.49 17.28
CA TYR A 235 8.55 -19.71 17.96
C TYR A 235 9.92 -20.38 17.86
N ALA A 236 10.02 -21.68 18.18
CA ALA A 236 11.26 -22.44 18.13
C ALA A 236 11.92 -22.42 16.73
N VAL A 237 11.14 -22.67 15.68
CA VAL A 237 11.61 -22.66 14.29
C VAL A 237 12.12 -21.26 13.91
N GLN A 238 11.35 -20.22 14.24
CA GLN A 238 11.70 -18.83 13.95
C GLN A 238 12.99 -18.40 14.65
N LEU A 239 13.15 -18.77 15.93
CA LEU A 239 14.31 -18.44 16.74
C LEU A 239 15.60 -19.03 16.16
N PHE A 240 15.62 -20.33 15.88
CA PHE A 240 16.80 -21.00 15.32
C PHE A 240 17.15 -20.49 13.92
N LEU A 241 16.14 -20.28 13.08
CA LEU A 241 16.35 -19.74 11.74
C LEU A 241 16.97 -18.32 11.80
N SER A 242 16.44 -17.45 12.67
CA SER A 242 16.94 -16.07 12.82
C SER A 242 18.39 -16.05 13.29
N ARG A 243 18.78 -16.93 14.22
CA ARG A 243 20.16 -17.06 14.72
C ARG A 243 21.14 -17.51 13.63
N ILE A 244 20.78 -18.53 12.86
CA ILE A 244 21.63 -19.07 11.78
C ILE A 244 21.81 -18.01 10.68
N VAL A 245 20.73 -17.35 10.28
CA VAL A 245 20.77 -16.27 9.28
C VAL A 245 21.60 -15.09 9.80
N PHE A 246 21.45 -14.69 11.06
CA PHE A 246 22.27 -13.64 11.67
C PHE A 246 23.77 -13.92 11.55
N LEU A 247 24.19 -15.11 12.01
CA LEU A 247 25.59 -15.51 11.99
C LEU A 247 26.14 -15.56 10.56
N ARG A 248 25.33 -16.05 9.61
CA ARG A 248 25.70 -16.06 8.19
C ARG A 248 25.90 -14.64 7.63
N ILE A 249 25.05 -13.69 8.02
CA ILE A 249 25.21 -12.28 7.64
C ILE A 249 26.51 -11.71 8.24
N CYS A 250 26.83 -12.02 9.49
CA CYS A 250 28.08 -11.59 10.12
C CYS A 250 29.33 -12.14 9.42
N GLU A 251 29.29 -13.38 8.90
CA GLU A 251 30.39 -13.95 8.10
C GLU A 251 30.56 -13.23 6.75
N ASP A 252 29.46 -12.88 6.09
CA ASP A 252 29.50 -12.15 4.82
C ASP A 252 29.89 -10.67 4.99
N ARG A 253 29.68 -10.10 6.18
CA ARG A 253 30.11 -8.73 6.53
C ARG A 253 31.51 -8.65 7.17
N ASP A 254 32.28 -9.74 7.18
CA ASP A 254 33.63 -9.81 7.80
C ASP A 254 33.67 -9.44 9.30
N ILE A 255 32.53 -9.57 9.98
CA ILE A 255 32.44 -9.46 11.43
C ILE A 255 32.92 -10.79 12.05
N GLU A 256 32.45 -11.89 11.48
CA GLU A 256 32.83 -13.26 11.79
C GLU A 256 33.71 -13.87 10.69
N ARG A 257 34.43 -14.94 11.02
CA ARG A 257 35.26 -15.66 10.05
C ARG A 257 34.36 -16.41 9.06
N TYR A 258 34.60 -16.22 7.76
CA TYR A 258 33.87 -16.91 6.69
C TYR A 258 33.90 -18.44 6.85
N GLU A 259 32.76 -19.09 6.56
CA GLU A 259 32.54 -20.55 6.67
C GLU A 259 32.65 -21.15 8.09
N THR A 260 32.45 -20.34 9.12
CA THR A 260 32.44 -20.84 10.51
C THR A 260 31.23 -21.75 10.76
N LEU A 261 30.03 -21.40 10.27
CA LEU A 261 28.86 -22.27 10.34
C LEU A 261 29.03 -23.53 9.49
N ARG A 262 29.63 -23.41 8.30
CA ARG A 262 29.89 -24.57 7.43
C ARG A 262 30.95 -25.52 7.99
N GLY A 263 31.89 -24.99 8.77
CA GLY A 263 32.94 -25.73 9.44
C GLY A 263 32.46 -26.55 10.65
N LEU A 264 31.18 -26.46 11.04
CA LEU A 264 30.61 -27.29 12.09
C LEU A 264 30.66 -28.77 11.66
N ALA A 265 31.12 -29.65 12.56
CA ALA A 265 31.29 -31.06 12.24
C ALA A 265 29.93 -31.72 11.95
N ALA A 266 29.71 -32.19 10.71
CA ALA A 266 28.43 -32.72 10.25
C ALA A 266 27.85 -33.86 11.11
N ALA A 267 28.68 -34.62 11.83
CA ALA A 267 28.24 -35.70 12.72
C ALA A 267 27.84 -35.25 14.14
N ASN A 268 28.04 -33.97 14.49
CA ASN A 268 27.71 -33.34 15.79
C ASN A 268 27.29 -31.86 15.56
N ALA A 269 26.60 -31.58 14.46
CA ALA A 269 26.34 -30.22 14.00
C ALA A 269 25.52 -29.41 15.02
N PHE A 270 24.51 -30.01 15.65
CA PHE A 270 23.66 -29.32 16.63
C PHE A 270 24.45 -28.93 17.88
N ASP A 271 25.20 -29.86 18.46
CA ASP A 271 25.98 -29.58 19.67
C ASP A 271 27.09 -28.54 19.40
N ALA A 272 27.70 -28.59 18.22
CA ALA A 272 28.66 -27.59 17.77
C ALA A 272 28.00 -26.21 17.54
N LEU A 273 26.81 -26.17 16.94
CA LEU A 273 26.02 -24.94 16.80
C LEU A 273 25.70 -24.34 18.18
N MET A 274 25.28 -25.16 19.15
CA MET A 274 24.98 -24.67 20.51
C MET A 274 26.22 -24.07 21.20
N VAL A 275 27.42 -24.57 20.92
CA VAL A 275 28.68 -23.95 21.39
C VAL A 275 28.91 -22.61 20.71
N GLU A 276 28.70 -22.53 19.39
CA GLU A 276 28.81 -21.26 18.67
C GLU A 276 27.77 -20.23 19.12
N LEU A 277 26.53 -20.65 19.42
CA LEU A 277 25.50 -19.77 19.95
C LEU A 277 25.87 -19.25 21.35
N ARG A 278 26.53 -20.05 22.20
CA ARG A 278 27.09 -19.54 23.49
C ARG A 278 28.13 -18.46 23.27
N ARG A 279 29.06 -18.67 22.34
CA ARG A 279 30.08 -17.69 21.98
C ARG A 279 29.44 -16.40 21.44
N ALA A 280 28.41 -16.55 20.61
CA ALA A 280 27.66 -15.44 20.06
C ALA A 280 26.86 -14.69 21.14
N ASP A 281 26.28 -15.40 22.12
CA ASP A 281 25.60 -14.81 23.27
C ASP A 281 26.56 -13.94 24.10
N ASP A 282 27.74 -14.46 24.43
CA ASP A 282 28.78 -13.72 25.18
C ASP A 282 29.29 -12.46 24.46
N PHE A 283 29.38 -12.50 23.11
CA PHE A 283 29.93 -11.40 22.32
C PHE A 283 28.87 -10.37 21.91
N TYR A 284 27.74 -10.85 21.37
CA TYR A 284 26.70 -9.99 20.85
C TYR A 284 25.71 -9.58 21.94
N ASP A 285 25.16 -10.51 22.73
CA ASP A 285 24.05 -10.36 23.70
C ASP A 285 22.91 -9.43 23.24
N SER A 286 21.72 -9.98 23.08
CA SER A 286 20.58 -9.21 22.54
C SER A 286 19.22 -9.82 22.84
N GLY A 287 19.15 -10.83 23.69
CA GLY A 287 18.00 -11.73 23.77
C GLY A 287 17.92 -12.72 22.60
N LEU A 288 18.36 -12.36 21.38
CA LEU A 288 18.34 -13.23 20.20
C LEU A 288 19.13 -14.53 20.43
N PHE A 289 20.25 -14.48 21.14
CA PHE A 289 21.12 -15.62 21.42
C PHE A 289 20.89 -16.27 22.80
N ARG A 290 19.89 -15.79 23.56
CA ARG A 290 19.63 -16.23 24.93
C ARG A 290 19.26 -17.71 24.97
N LEU A 291 20.14 -18.54 25.54
CA LEU A 291 20.00 -20.00 25.55
C LEU A 291 19.04 -20.55 26.61
N LEU A 292 18.59 -19.70 27.54
CA LEU A 292 17.63 -20.06 28.58
C LEU A 292 16.28 -20.51 28.00
N ASP A 293 15.89 -19.96 26.86
CA ASP A 293 14.64 -20.32 26.18
C ASP A 293 14.74 -21.71 25.55
N ASP A 294 15.91 -22.06 25.00
CA ASP A 294 16.17 -23.39 24.43
C ASP A 294 16.07 -24.49 25.50
N ALA A 295 16.61 -24.22 26.69
CA ALA A 295 16.56 -25.14 27.83
C ALA A 295 15.13 -25.36 28.36
N ARG A 296 14.25 -24.36 28.23
CA ARG A 296 12.82 -24.47 28.60
C ARG A 296 12.01 -25.27 27.57
N LEU A 297 12.33 -25.12 26.29
CA LEU A 297 11.66 -25.82 25.19
C LEU A 297 12.21 -27.24 24.95
N GLY A 298 13.44 -27.53 25.39
CA GLY A 298 14.06 -28.85 25.29
C GLY A 298 14.40 -29.28 23.86
N ILE A 299 14.66 -28.31 22.98
CA ILE A 299 14.76 -28.52 21.52
C ILE A 299 15.96 -29.39 21.14
N ARG A 300 15.75 -30.34 20.21
CA ARG A 300 16.82 -31.05 19.48
C ARG A 300 16.53 -31.00 17.97
N ILE A 301 17.56 -30.70 17.19
CA ILE A 301 17.53 -30.76 15.72
C ILE A 301 18.52 -31.85 15.27
N SER A 302 18.11 -32.67 14.31
CA SER A 302 18.95 -33.68 13.67
C SER A 302 20.11 -33.04 12.92
N ASP A 303 21.30 -33.62 13.06
CA ASP A 303 22.51 -33.08 12.41
C ASP A 303 22.41 -33.07 10.89
N GLU A 304 21.69 -34.04 10.28
CA GLU A 304 21.42 -34.09 8.84
C GLU A 304 20.56 -32.89 8.37
N VAL A 305 19.49 -32.59 9.11
CA VAL A 305 18.60 -31.45 8.81
C VAL A 305 19.35 -30.15 8.95
N LEU A 306 20.09 -29.98 10.05
CA LEU A 306 20.85 -28.77 10.32
C LEU A 306 21.97 -28.55 9.29
N SER A 307 22.77 -29.59 9.00
CA SER A 307 23.86 -29.49 8.02
C SER A 307 23.33 -29.18 6.63
N GLY A 308 22.19 -29.78 6.24
CA GLY A 308 21.54 -29.48 4.96
C GLY A 308 21.09 -28.02 4.84
N ILE A 309 20.50 -27.46 5.90
CA ILE A 309 20.11 -26.04 5.94
C ILE A 309 21.35 -25.15 5.88
N ILE A 310 22.40 -25.46 6.64
CA ILE A 310 23.65 -24.71 6.64
C ILE A 310 24.28 -24.71 5.24
N ASP A 311 24.42 -25.88 4.59
CA ASP A 311 24.99 -25.95 3.24
C ASP A 311 24.20 -25.15 2.21
N GLU A 312 22.87 -25.10 2.34
CA GLU A 312 21.99 -24.30 1.48
C GLU A 312 22.15 -22.78 1.66
N LEU A 313 22.88 -22.31 2.68
CA LEU A 313 23.26 -20.90 2.86
C LEU A 313 24.55 -20.51 2.15
N TYR A 314 25.29 -21.48 1.58
CA TYR A 314 26.57 -21.26 0.91
C TYR A 314 26.52 -21.63 -0.57
N TYR A 315 27.37 -20.97 -1.35
CA TYR A 315 27.59 -21.33 -2.74
C TYR A 315 28.16 -22.76 -2.86
N PRO A 316 27.73 -23.59 -3.82
CA PRO A 316 26.84 -23.30 -4.96
C PRO A 316 25.33 -23.43 -4.70
N GLN A 317 24.92 -23.89 -3.52
CA GLN A 317 23.49 -24.12 -3.22
C GLN A 317 22.74 -22.80 -3.00
N SER A 318 23.43 -21.81 -2.43
CA SER A 318 23.01 -20.42 -2.41
C SER A 318 23.79 -19.60 -3.44
N PRO A 319 23.12 -19.00 -4.44
CA PRO A 319 23.76 -18.06 -5.36
C PRO A 319 24.10 -16.72 -4.69
N TYR A 320 23.61 -16.46 -3.48
CA TYR A 320 23.55 -15.12 -2.89
C TYR A 320 24.83 -14.71 -2.15
N THR A 321 24.99 -13.40 -1.99
CA THR A 321 25.92 -12.77 -1.05
C THR A 321 25.11 -11.90 -0.10
N PHE A 322 25.08 -12.24 1.19
CA PHE A 322 24.35 -11.47 2.21
C PHE A 322 24.98 -10.09 2.48
N ALA A 323 26.22 -9.86 2.05
CA ALA A 323 26.88 -8.55 2.15
C ALA A 323 26.19 -7.46 1.33
N VAL A 324 25.43 -7.84 0.28
CA VAL A 324 24.72 -6.92 -0.64
C VAL A 324 23.20 -7.05 -0.54
N VAL A 325 22.69 -7.85 0.40
CA VAL A 325 21.25 -7.92 0.68
C VAL A 325 20.92 -6.81 1.68
N GLU A 326 19.94 -5.97 1.35
CA GLU A 326 19.44 -4.92 2.25
C GLU A 326 18.77 -5.55 3.48
N THR A 327 18.98 -4.96 4.66
CA THR A 327 18.38 -5.45 5.91
C THR A 327 16.85 -5.43 5.84
N GLU A 328 16.30 -4.49 5.10
CA GLU A 328 14.88 -4.29 4.85
C GLU A 328 14.26 -5.47 4.08
N VAL A 329 14.97 -6.01 3.09
CA VAL A 329 14.51 -7.18 2.30
C VAL A 329 14.33 -8.40 3.18
N LEU A 330 15.25 -8.61 4.14
CA LEU A 330 15.12 -9.68 5.13
C LEU A 330 13.89 -9.46 6.03
N GLY A 331 13.68 -8.23 6.49
CA GLY A 331 12.48 -7.85 7.26
C GLY A 331 11.19 -8.17 6.49
N GLU A 332 11.11 -7.81 5.21
CA GLU A 332 9.96 -8.09 4.33
C GLU A 332 9.73 -9.60 4.14
N ILE A 333 10.80 -10.38 3.98
CA ILE A 333 10.73 -11.85 3.88
C ILE A 333 10.10 -12.43 5.15
N TYR A 334 10.56 -12.01 6.32
CA TYR A 334 9.99 -12.47 7.59
C TYR A 334 8.56 -11.97 7.80
N GLU A 335 8.24 -10.77 7.35
CA GLU A 335 6.88 -10.21 7.42
C GLU A 335 5.87 -11.04 6.62
N GLN A 336 6.26 -11.56 5.45
CA GLN A 336 5.42 -12.49 4.69
C GLN A 336 5.13 -13.78 5.48
N PHE A 337 6.05 -14.21 6.33
CA PHE A 337 5.89 -15.38 7.19
C PHE A 337 5.06 -15.12 8.45
N LEU A 338 4.87 -13.88 8.86
CA LEU A 338 3.98 -13.53 9.99
C LEU A 338 2.52 -13.89 9.71
N GLY A 339 2.13 -13.97 8.44
CA GLY A 339 0.81 -14.42 8.01
C GLY A 339 0.62 -15.93 8.06
N GLU A 340 1.70 -16.70 8.28
CA GLU A 340 1.73 -18.15 8.29
C GLU A 340 1.99 -18.67 9.71
N VAL A 341 1.27 -19.71 10.11
CA VAL A 341 1.48 -20.42 11.38
C VAL A 341 1.75 -21.88 11.11
N ILE A 342 2.56 -22.48 11.97
CA ILE A 342 2.72 -23.93 11.99
C ILE A 342 1.52 -24.50 12.75
N THR A 343 0.84 -25.47 12.17
CA THR A 343 -0.31 -26.19 12.75
C THR A 343 -0.17 -27.69 12.52
N PHE A 344 -1.10 -28.47 13.08
CA PHE A 344 -1.20 -29.90 12.83
C PHE A 344 -2.44 -30.23 12.01
N ASN A 345 -2.29 -31.10 11.02
CA ASN A 345 -3.41 -31.61 10.24
C ASN A 345 -4.22 -32.66 11.03
N ALA A 346 -5.31 -33.19 10.45
CA ALA A 346 -6.15 -34.19 11.10
C ALA A 346 -5.43 -35.52 11.41
N ALA A 347 -4.29 -35.78 10.75
CA ALA A 347 -3.43 -36.95 11.00
C ALA A 347 -2.34 -36.67 12.05
N GLY A 348 -2.25 -35.43 12.57
CA GLY A 348 -1.22 -35.00 13.52
C GLY A 348 0.11 -34.65 12.88
N GLU A 349 0.16 -34.48 11.56
CA GLU A 349 1.37 -34.08 10.83
C GLU A 349 1.48 -32.55 10.77
N VAL A 350 2.72 -32.06 10.72
CA VAL A 350 3.02 -30.64 10.63
C VAL A 350 2.53 -30.07 9.29
N GLU A 351 1.82 -28.94 9.34
CA GLU A 351 1.35 -28.18 8.19
C GLU A 351 1.60 -26.69 8.42
N ILE A 352 2.00 -25.95 7.38
CA ILE A 352 2.09 -24.48 7.43
C ILE A 352 0.81 -23.92 6.81
N ALA A 353 0.03 -23.19 7.61
CA ALA A 353 -1.25 -22.63 7.19
C ALA A 353 -1.30 -21.11 7.37
N PHE A 354 -2.05 -20.42 6.53
CA PHE A 354 -2.29 -18.98 6.72
C PHE A 354 -3.26 -18.72 7.87
N LYS A 355 -3.00 -17.66 8.65
CA LYS A 355 -3.93 -17.16 9.66
C LYS A 355 -5.29 -16.80 9.01
N PRO A 356 -6.44 -17.09 9.66
CA PRO A 356 -7.76 -16.84 9.09
C PRO A 356 -7.96 -15.39 8.63
N GLU A 357 -7.57 -14.41 9.44
CA GLU A 357 -7.70 -12.99 9.12
C GLU A 357 -6.88 -12.56 7.88
N ILE A 358 -5.73 -13.19 7.64
CA ILE A 358 -4.85 -12.91 6.50
C ILE A 358 -5.40 -13.50 5.20
N ARG A 359 -6.06 -14.66 5.27
CA ARG A 359 -6.74 -15.28 4.11
C ARG A 359 -7.86 -14.41 3.57
N GLU A 360 -8.57 -13.71 4.45
CA GLU A 360 -9.69 -12.84 4.06
C GLU A 360 -9.27 -11.43 3.66
N SER A 361 -8.16 -10.92 4.20
CA SER A 361 -7.60 -9.62 3.82
C SER A 361 -6.82 -9.65 2.51
N GLY A 362 -6.48 -10.84 1.99
CA GLY A 362 -5.73 -11.01 0.74
C GLY A 362 -4.21 -11.03 0.91
N GLY A 363 -3.72 -11.29 2.13
CA GLY A 363 -2.29 -11.37 2.46
C GLY A 363 -1.79 -10.24 3.37
N VAL A 364 -0.56 -10.39 3.88
CA VAL A 364 0.21 -9.32 4.53
C VAL A 364 0.95 -8.59 3.42
N VAL A 365 0.76 -7.27 3.31
CA VAL A 365 1.52 -6.45 2.35
C VAL A 365 2.30 -5.40 3.13
N PRO A 366 3.64 -5.45 3.07
CA PRO A 366 4.47 -4.51 3.81
C PRO A 366 4.24 -3.08 3.32
N THR A 367 4.51 -2.12 4.20
CA THR A 367 4.45 -0.71 3.82
C THR A 367 5.66 -0.35 2.98
N PRO A 368 5.48 0.12 1.72
CA PRO A 368 6.63 0.39 0.86
C PRO A 368 7.57 1.46 1.46
N ARG A 369 8.87 1.24 1.36
CA ARG A 369 9.89 2.08 2.02
C ARG A 369 9.77 3.57 1.69
N TYR A 370 9.55 3.94 0.42
CA TYR A 370 9.38 5.34 0.01
C TYR A 370 8.19 6.05 0.68
N ILE A 371 7.14 5.30 1.08
CA ILE A 371 6.00 5.84 1.84
C ILE A 371 6.41 6.05 3.30
N VAL A 372 7.10 5.08 3.88
CA VAL A 372 7.60 5.15 5.26
C VAL A 372 8.53 6.36 5.41
N ASP A 373 9.53 6.49 4.52
CA ASP A 373 10.46 7.63 4.54
C ASP A 373 9.74 8.96 4.34
N ALA A 374 8.75 9.01 3.45
CA ALA A 374 7.94 10.20 3.22
C ALA A 374 7.14 10.62 4.47
N ILE A 375 6.65 9.68 5.28
CA ILE A 375 5.95 9.94 6.54
C ILE A 375 6.95 10.40 7.60
N VAL A 376 8.06 9.68 7.76
CA VAL A 376 9.11 9.99 8.74
C VAL A 376 9.68 11.40 8.50
N GLU A 377 10.04 11.71 7.25
CA GLU A 377 10.54 13.04 6.86
C GLU A 377 9.54 14.14 7.23
N ARG A 378 8.28 14.03 6.79
CA ARG A 378 7.25 15.04 7.05
C ARG A 378 6.93 15.22 8.53
N THR A 379 7.01 14.13 9.30
CA THR A 379 6.68 14.14 10.74
C THR A 379 7.84 14.66 11.58
N LEU A 380 9.08 14.22 11.29
CA LEU A 380 10.23 14.47 12.14
C LEU A 380 11.09 15.66 11.70
N ALA A 381 11.25 15.92 10.41
CA ALA A 381 12.17 16.97 9.95
C ALA A 381 11.83 18.35 10.53
N PRO A 382 10.55 18.79 10.58
CA PRO A 382 10.19 20.05 11.23
C PRO A 382 10.46 20.07 12.75
N MET A 383 10.42 18.90 13.41
CA MET A 383 10.70 18.79 14.85
C MET A 383 12.19 18.83 15.15
N LEU A 384 13.04 18.35 14.24
CA LEU A 384 14.48 18.22 14.43
C LEU A 384 15.27 19.39 13.82
N ALA A 385 14.65 20.19 12.96
CA ALA A 385 15.27 21.35 12.32
C ALA A 385 16.02 22.24 13.34
N GLY A 386 17.35 22.34 13.18
CA GLY A 386 18.21 23.17 14.02
C GLY A 386 18.50 22.63 15.43
N LYS A 387 18.00 21.44 15.80
CA LYS A 387 18.26 20.83 17.11
C LYS A 387 19.57 20.06 17.14
N SER A 388 20.33 20.22 18.23
CA SER A 388 21.52 19.43 18.52
C SER A 388 21.20 18.06 19.10
N PRO A 389 22.13 17.08 19.03
CA PRO A 389 22.04 15.83 19.78
C PRO A 389 21.71 16.02 21.27
N ALA A 390 22.23 17.07 21.90
CA ALA A 390 21.96 17.38 23.30
C ALA A 390 20.49 17.83 23.54
N ASP A 391 19.91 18.58 22.59
CA ASP A 391 18.49 18.99 22.65
C ASP A 391 17.54 17.79 22.49
N LEU A 392 18.03 16.69 21.92
CA LEU A 392 17.26 15.48 21.65
C LEU A 392 17.39 14.43 22.77
N ALA A 393 18.14 14.67 23.84
CA ALA A 393 18.42 13.67 24.89
C ALA A 393 17.17 13.02 25.52
N GLY A 394 16.02 13.72 25.53
CA GLY A 394 14.73 13.20 26.02
C GLY A 394 13.66 13.04 24.94
N PHE A 395 14.06 13.13 23.66
CA PHE A 395 13.16 13.01 22.52
C PHE A 395 12.85 11.54 22.24
N THR A 396 11.58 11.17 22.20
CA THR A 396 11.15 9.78 21.94
C THR A 396 10.08 9.68 20.86
N ILE A 397 10.16 8.61 20.08
CA ILE A 397 9.25 8.30 18.99
C ILE A 397 8.71 6.89 19.20
N ALA A 398 7.41 6.71 18.99
CA ALA A 398 6.77 5.40 19.05
C ALA A 398 6.15 4.97 17.71
N ASP A 399 6.13 3.66 17.47
CA ASP A 399 5.19 3.02 16.56
C ASP A 399 4.28 2.07 17.36
N THR A 400 2.97 2.36 17.36
CA THR A 400 1.97 1.64 18.16
C THR A 400 1.53 0.30 17.56
N CYS A 401 1.93 -0.01 16.34
CA CYS A 401 1.62 -1.25 15.62
C CYS A 401 2.78 -1.56 14.67
N CYS A 402 3.95 -1.80 15.26
CA CYS A 402 5.21 -1.71 14.53
C CYS A 402 5.44 -2.81 13.51
N GLY A 403 4.68 -3.91 13.56
CA GLY A 403 4.87 -5.05 12.66
C GLY A 403 6.33 -5.51 12.67
N SER A 404 6.90 -5.67 11.48
CA SER A 404 8.31 -6.01 11.24
C SER A 404 9.32 -4.90 11.58
N GLY A 405 8.86 -3.72 12.00
CA GLY A 405 9.70 -2.61 12.43
C GLY A 405 10.15 -1.65 11.32
N ILE A 406 9.55 -1.68 10.13
CA ILE A 406 9.99 -0.84 8.99
C ILE A 406 9.97 0.68 9.29
N PHE A 407 8.99 1.16 10.05
CA PHE A 407 8.95 2.56 10.50
C PHE A 407 10.08 2.86 11.48
N LEU A 408 10.35 1.96 12.42
CA LEU A 408 11.43 2.12 13.39
C LEU A 408 12.80 2.13 12.68
N LEU A 409 13.00 1.28 11.66
CA LEU A 409 14.21 1.32 10.83
C LEU A 409 14.38 2.67 10.13
N SER A 410 13.33 3.18 9.49
CA SER A 410 13.36 4.49 8.82
C SER A 410 13.62 5.64 9.80
N VAL A 411 13.00 5.61 10.98
CA VAL A 411 13.24 6.58 12.06
C VAL A 411 14.69 6.50 12.55
N PHE A 412 15.23 5.29 12.77
CA PHE A 412 16.61 5.10 13.20
C PHE A 412 17.58 5.73 12.21
N GLU A 413 17.42 5.43 10.93
CA GLU A 413 18.23 6.01 9.87
C GLU A 413 18.12 7.53 9.81
N PHE A 414 16.90 8.07 9.82
CA PHE A 414 16.65 9.50 9.82
C PHE A 414 17.39 10.22 10.97
N LEU A 415 17.32 9.65 12.18
CA LEU A 415 18.04 10.18 13.34
C LEU A 415 19.55 10.08 13.18
N THR A 416 20.07 8.95 12.69
CA THR A 416 21.52 8.81 12.46
C THR A 416 22.04 9.82 11.45
N ASP A 417 21.30 10.11 10.38
CA ASP A 417 21.67 11.12 9.39
C ASP A 417 21.59 12.53 9.96
N HIS A 418 20.58 12.83 10.76
CA HIS A 418 20.48 14.11 11.48
C HIS A 418 21.67 14.33 12.42
N TYR A 419 22.04 13.33 13.22
CA TYR A 419 23.18 13.40 14.15
C TYR A 419 24.50 13.59 13.39
N LEU A 420 24.71 12.78 12.34
CA LEU A 420 25.91 12.85 11.52
C LEU A 420 26.04 14.21 10.80
N ALA A 421 24.94 14.74 10.27
CA ALA A 421 24.92 16.07 9.65
C ALA A 421 25.24 17.16 10.67
N TRP A 422 24.66 17.07 11.88
CA TRP A 422 24.90 18.04 12.93
C TRP A 422 26.37 18.04 13.39
N TYR A 423 26.96 16.87 13.67
CA TYR A 423 28.37 16.76 14.10
C TYR A 423 29.35 17.25 13.01
N GLN A 424 29.04 17.04 11.73
CA GLN A 424 29.87 17.57 10.64
C GLN A 424 29.80 19.08 10.53
N ALA A 425 28.62 19.68 10.76
CA ALA A 425 28.41 21.11 10.66
C ALA A 425 28.87 21.89 11.90
N ASN A 426 28.97 21.24 13.08
CA ASN A 426 29.23 21.90 14.36
C ASN A 426 30.44 21.28 15.06
N ASP A 427 31.58 21.98 15.01
CA ASP A 427 32.81 21.61 15.73
C ASP A 427 33.27 20.15 15.50
N ARG A 428 33.25 19.72 14.24
CA ARG A 428 33.57 18.36 13.81
C ARG A 428 34.79 17.77 14.52
N ASP A 429 35.87 18.54 14.65
CA ASP A 429 37.15 18.09 15.20
C ASP A 429 37.04 17.63 16.67
N SER A 430 36.11 18.18 17.46
CA SER A 430 35.93 17.78 18.86
C SER A 430 35.14 16.47 19.04
N HIS A 431 34.44 16.04 17.98
CA HIS A 431 33.61 14.84 17.91
C HIS A 431 34.33 13.62 17.30
N ILE A 432 35.48 13.83 16.65
CA ILE A 432 36.28 12.75 16.03
C ILE A 432 36.74 11.73 17.08
N GLY A 433 36.52 10.45 16.81
CA GLY A 433 36.87 9.33 17.67
C GLY A 433 35.94 9.14 18.87
N LYS A 434 34.94 10.02 19.05
CA LYS A 434 33.91 9.90 20.09
C LYS A 434 32.56 9.54 19.48
N SER A 435 32.03 10.44 18.64
CA SER A 435 30.71 10.30 18.03
C SER A 435 30.79 10.08 16.52
N ILE A 436 31.86 10.55 15.87
CA ILE A 436 32.11 10.35 14.43
C ILE A 436 33.54 9.90 14.15
N TYR A 437 33.75 9.26 13.01
CA TYR A 437 35.07 8.93 12.49
C TYR A 437 35.09 9.02 10.96
N GLU A 438 36.28 9.24 10.40
CA GLU A 438 36.50 9.32 8.95
C GLU A 438 36.96 7.97 8.42
N ILE A 439 36.27 7.45 7.39
CA ILE A 439 36.64 6.18 6.71
C ILE A 439 37.58 6.41 5.53
N ALA A 440 37.38 7.52 4.82
CA ALA A 440 38.15 7.98 3.67
C ALA A 440 37.96 9.50 3.56
N ALA A 441 38.79 10.18 2.76
CA ALA A 441 38.76 11.65 2.67
C ALA A 441 37.34 12.20 2.41
N GLY A 442 36.77 12.93 3.37
CA GLY A 442 35.42 13.50 3.29
C GLY A 442 34.27 12.52 3.50
N GLN A 443 34.57 11.27 3.89
CA GLN A 443 33.58 10.24 4.20
C GLN A 443 33.52 10.01 5.70
N TRP A 444 32.42 10.45 6.32
CA TRP A 444 32.21 10.40 7.76
C TRP A 444 31.12 9.39 8.13
N ARG A 445 31.31 8.72 9.26
CA ARG A 445 30.32 7.83 9.87
C ARG A 445 30.18 8.13 11.35
N LEU A 446 29.01 7.80 11.91
CA LEU A 446 28.82 7.74 13.36
C LEU A 446 29.62 6.56 13.93
N THR A 447 30.16 6.71 15.13
CA THR A 447 30.71 5.56 15.88
C THR A 447 29.61 4.56 16.21
N PHE A 448 29.96 3.29 16.36
CA PHE A 448 29.03 2.24 16.77
C PHE A 448 28.32 2.58 18.10
N GLU A 449 29.07 3.16 19.05
CA GLU A 449 28.56 3.59 20.35
C GLU A 449 27.48 4.68 20.22
N GLU A 450 27.69 5.66 19.34
CA GLU A 450 26.69 6.71 19.06
C GLU A 450 25.44 6.14 18.37
N LYS A 451 25.60 5.24 17.39
CA LYS A 451 24.47 4.54 16.76
C LYS A 451 23.66 3.75 17.78
N ARG A 452 24.34 3.01 18.67
CA ARG A 452 23.70 2.25 19.76
C ARG A 452 22.95 3.18 20.72
N HIS A 453 23.52 4.35 21.04
CA HIS A 453 22.86 5.35 21.87
C HIS A 453 21.57 5.87 21.22
N ILE A 454 21.61 6.26 19.94
CA ILE A 454 20.45 6.76 19.19
C ILE A 454 19.31 5.73 19.20
N LEU A 455 19.64 4.45 18.93
CA LEU A 455 18.66 3.35 18.91
C LEU A 455 17.93 3.23 20.26
N LEU A 456 18.67 3.22 21.36
CA LEU A 456 18.12 3.01 22.70
C LEU A 456 17.40 4.25 23.26
N ALA A 457 17.92 5.44 22.97
CA ALA A 457 17.37 6.67 23.50
C ALA A 457 15.99 6.99 22.90
N HIS A 458 15.83 6.83 21.59
CA HIS A 458 14.71 7.46 20.87
C HIS A 458 13.59 6.51 20.46
N LEU A 459 13.85 5.23 20.19
CA LEU A 459 12.89 4.36 19.50
C LEU A 459 12.06 3.51 20.47
N ARG A 460 10.73 3.48 20.26
CA ARG A 460 9.77 2.66 21.00
C ARG A 460 8.81 1.97 20.03
N GLY A 461 8.46 0.72 20.28
CA GLY A 461 7.53 -0.01 19.42
C GLY A 461 6.69 -1.03 20.17
N VAL A 462 5.45 -1.20 19.70
CA VAL A 462 4.52 -2.20 20.23
C VAL A 462 3.82 -2.88 19.07
N ASP A 463 3.69 -4.21 19.13
CA ASP A 463 2.83 -4.97 18.23
C ASP A 463 2.10 -6.08 19.00
N ILE A 464 0.90 -6.44 18.55
CA ILE A 464 0.12 -7.51 19.19
C ILE A 464 0.71 -8.89 18.92
N ASP A 465 1.38 -9.09 17.78
CA ASP A 465 2.03 -10.34 17.42
C ASP A 465 3.47 -10.39 17.96
N PRO A 466 3.79 -11.28 18.91
CA PRO A 466 5.14 -11.39 19.44
C PRO A 466 6.18 -11.74 18.36
N ASN A 467 5.80 -12.50 17.33
CA ASN A 467 6.73 -12.82 16.24
C ASN A 467 7.09 -11.59 15.42
N ALA A 468 6.16 -10.65 15.26
CA ALA A 468 6.42 -9.39 14.56
C ALA A 468 7.45 -8.55 15.34
N VAL A 469 7.29 -8.49 16.67
CA VAL A 469 8.24 -7.82 17.56
C VAL A 469 9.64 -8.45 17.49
N GLU A 470 9.76 -9.78 17.44
CA GLU A 470 11.07 -10.43 17.25
C GLU A 470 11.71 -10.07 15.90
N VAL A 471 10.92 -10.00 14.83
CA VAL A 471 11.40 -9.57 13.50
C VAL A 471 11.85 -8.11 13.53
N ALA A 472 11.13 -7.23 14.23
CA ALA A 472 11.52 -5.84 14.42
C ALA A 472 12.85 -5.71 15.16
N ARG A 473 13.03 -6.47 16.25
CA ARG A 473 14.31 -6.53 16.99
C ARG A 473 15.43 -7.00 16.08
N PHE A 474 15.25 -8.13 15.40
CA PHE A 474 16.23 -8.68 14.47
C PHE A 474 16.66 -7.66 13.40
N SER A 475 15.69 -6.98 12.79
CA SER A 475 15.97 -6.02 11.73
C SER A 475 16.72 -4.79 12.24
N LEU A 476 16.34 -4.24 13.40
CA LEU A 476 17.07 -3.11 14.02
C LEU A 476 18.50 -3.49 14.42
N LEU A 477 18.70 -4.70 14.93
CA LEU A 477 20.03 -5.20 15.29
C LEU A 477 20.92 -5.38 14.05
N LEU A 478 20.39 -5.94 12.97
CA LEU A 478 21.10 -6.04 11.69
C LEU A 478 21.46 -4.67 11.11
N LYS A 479 20.57 -3.69 11.28
CA LYS A 479 20.80 -2.31 10.85
C LYS A 479 21.87 -1.62 11.71
N LEU A 480 21.87 -1.87 13.02
CA LEU A 480 22.86 -1.32 13.95
C LEU A 480 24.30 -1.73 13.57
N ILE A 481 24.50 -3.00 13.21
CA ILE A 481 25.79 -3.53 12.77
C ILE A 481 26.08 -3.34 11.28
N GLU A 482 25.18 -2.68 10.55
CA GLU A 482 25.43 -2.34 9.15
C GLU A 482 26.66 -1.41 9.06
N ASP A 483 27.54 -1.74 8.12
CA ASP A 483 28.80 -1.06 7.85
C ASP A 483 29.82 -1.03 9.01
N GLU A 484 29.67 -1.92 10.00
CA GLU A 484 30.64 -2.13 11.08
C GLU A 484 31.66 -3.22 10.76
N SER A 485 32.86 -3.11 11.35
CA SER A 485 33.90 -4.14 11.26
C SER A 485 33.95 -5.00 12.52
N GLY A 486 34.33 -6.27 12.38
CA GLY A 486 34.54 -7.13 13.54
C GLY A 486 35.60 -6.59 14.51
N ALA A 487 36.62 -5.87 14.01
CA ALA A 487 37.61 -5.22 14.85
C ALA A 487 37.01 -4.07 15.67
N GLY A 488 36.17 -3.22 15.05
CA GLY A 488 35.48 -2.12 15.73
C GLY A 488 34.52 -2.61 16.82
N LEU A 489 33.75 -3.67 16.54
CA LEU A 489 32.87 -4.26 17.54
C LEU A 489 33.65 -4.88 18.71
N ARG A 490 34.77 -5.58 18.43
CA ARG A 490 35.64 -6.11 19.49
C ARG A 490 36.27 -5.02 20.36
N ASP A 491 36.72 -3.92 19.75
CA ASP A 491 37.21 -2.77 20.50
C ASP A 491 36.12 -2.21 21.42
N PHE A 492 34.92 -1.99 20.89
CA PHE A 492 33.78 -1.52 21.68
C PHE A 492 33.51 -2.45 22.89
N VAL A 493 33.37 -3.76 22.66
CA VAL A 493 33.10 -4.73 23.74
C VAL A 493 34.19 -4.70 24.81
N GLN A 494 35.46 -4.58 24.41
CA GLN A 494 36.59 -4.50 25.34
C GLN A 494 36.58 -3.19 26.16
N ARG A 495 36.28 -2.04 25.52
CA ARG A 495 36.26 -0.73 26.18
C ARG A 495 35.03 -0.57 27.08
N ALA A 496 33.84 -0.85 26.56
CA ALA A 496 32.56 -0.69 27.25
C ALA A 496 32.31 -1.77 28.30
N LYS A 497 32.99 -2.92 28.20
CA LYS A 497 32.78 -4.10 29.05
C LYS A 497 31.32 -4.58 29.06
N THR A 498 30.65 -4.40 27.93
CA THR A 498 29.31 -4.88 27.66
C THR A 498 29.31 -5.57 26.30
N PRO A 499 28.41 -6.52 26.07
CA PRO A 499 28.23 -7.11 24.75
C PRO A 499 27.95 -6.08 23.66
N ALA A 500 28.21 -6.43 22.41
CA ALA A 500 28.18 -5.50 21.29
C ALA A 500 26.77 -4.95 21.04
N LEU A 501 25.79 -5.85 20.92
CA LEU A 501 24.40 -5.49 20.71
C LEU A 501 23.73 -5.14 22.04
N PRO A 502 22.65 -4.35 21.99
CA PRO A 502 21.82 -4.11 23.16
C PRO A 502 20.63 -5.07 23.24
N GLU A 503 20.13 -5.30 24.44
CA GLU A 503 18.78 -5.82 24.64
C GLU A 503 17.74 -4.77 24.24
N LEU A 504 16.68 -5.21 23.55
CA LEU A 504 15.61 -4.33 23.07
C LEU A 504 14.28 -4.54 23.82
N ASP A 505 14.26 -5.37 24.86
CA ASP A 505 13.06 -5.68 25.67
C ASP A 505 12.44 -4.44 26.33
N ALA A 506 13.24 -3.41 26.64
CA ALA A 506 12.73 -2.15 27.18
C ALA A 506 12.15 -1.21 26.09
N THR A 507 12.56 -1.39 24.84
CA THR A 507 12.17 -0.53 23.71
C THR A 507 11.02 -1.11 22.89
N LEU A 508 10.93 -2.44 22.81
CA LEU A 508 10.02 -3.16 21.94
C LEU A 508 9.23 -4.21 22.73
N HIS A 509 7.91 -4.09 22.71
CA HIS A 509 7.01 -4.92 23.52
C HIS A 509 5.96 -5.61 22.67
N ALA A 510 5.62 -6.83 23.05
CA ALA A 510 4.47 -7.55 22.50
C ALA A 510 3.23 -7.27 23.35
N GLY A 511 2.14 -6.83 22.72
CA GLY A 511 0.93 -6.44 23.42
C GLY A 511 -0.07 -5.71 22.54
N ASN A 512 -1.34 -5.72 22.96
CA ASN A 512 -2.41 -4.98 22.33
C ASN A 512 -2.38 -3.52 22.78
N SER A 513 -1.75 -2.69 21.96
CA SER A 513 -1.64 -1.23 22.11
C SER A 513 -2.96 -0.51 22.41
N LEU A 514 -4.11 -1.12 22.07
CA LEU A 514 -5.43 -0.53 22.27
C LEU A 514 -6.12 -0.96 23.57
N VAL A 515 -5.65 -1.98 24.27
CA VAL A 515 -6.40 -2.59 25.38
C VAL A 515 -5.48 -2.86 26.56
N SER A 516 -5.69 -2.18 27.69
CA SER A 516 -5.10 -2.57 28.97
C SER A 516 -6.06 -3.43 29.80
N GLN A 517 -5.52 -4.17 30.76
CA GLN A 517 -6.35 -4.98 31.66
C GLN A 517 -7.24 -4.10 32.56
N ALA A 518 -6.76 -2.91 32.95
CA ALA A 518 -7.52 -1.96 33.75
C ALA A 518 -8.71 -1.37 32.97
N GLU A 519 -8.48 -0.94 31.72
CA GLU A 519 -9.55 -0.45 30.84
C GLU A 519 -10.57 -1.56 30.55
N TRP A 520 -10.09 -2.77 30.25
CA TRP A 520 -10.98 -3.93 30.07
C TRP A 520 -11.81 -4.20 31.31
N GLN A 521 -11.20 -4.20 32.49
CA GLN A 521 -11.90 -4.39 33.76
C GLN A 521 -13.00 -3.35 33.98
N ALA A 522 -12.73 -2.08 33.65
CA ALA A 522 -13.70 -1.00 33.79
C ALA A 522 -14.90 -1.15 32.84
N ALA A 523 -14.67 -1.61 31.61
CA ALA A 523 -15.71 -1.75 30.59
C ALA A 523 -16.45 -3.10 30.61
N ARG A 524 -15.74 -4.20 30.87
CA ARG A 524 -16.23 -5.57 30.65
C ARG A 524 -16.14 -6.47 31.88
N GLY A 525 -15.57 -5.97 32.99
CA GLY A 525 -15.26 -6.78 34.18
C GLY A 525 -14.02 -7.66 33.97
N ALA A 526 -13.88 -8.73 34.78
CA ALA A 526 -12.70 -9.57 34.75
C ALA A 526 -12.44 -10.18 33.37
N LEU A 527 -11.23 -9.97 32.83
CA LEU A 527 -10.80 -10.60 31.59
C LEU A 527 -10.74 -12.13 31.79
N PRO A 528 -11.56 -12.92 31.07
CA PRO A 528 -11.54 -14.37 31.18
C PRO A 528 -10.16 -14.92 30.80
N ALA A 529 -9.65 -15.90 31.55
CA ALA A 529 -8.33 -16.50 31.29
C ALA A 529 -8.19 -17.03 29.85
N ARG A 530 -9.26 -17.58 29.27
CA ARG A 530 -9.29 -18.06 27.87
C ARG A 530 -9.05 -16.96 26.82
N LEU A 531 -9.27 -15.69 27.19
CA LEU A 531 -9.12 -14.54 26.30
C LEU A 531 -7.81 -13.80 26.54
N LEU A 532 -7.03 -14.14 27.58
CA LEU A 532 -5.84 -13.39 27.96
C LEU A 532 -4.80 -13.38 26.82
N GLU A 533 -4.51 -14.55 26.24
CA GLU A 533 -3.56 -14.68 25.13
C GLU A 533 -4.10 -14.08 23.82
N GLN A 534 -5.41 -14.11 23.61
CA GLN A 534 -6.06 -13.58 22.39
C GLN A 534 -6.14 -12.05 22.40
N VAL A 535 -6.54 -11.47 23.54
CA VAL A 535 -6.63 -10.01 23.71
C VAL A 535 -5.25 -9.41 23.90
N ASN A 536 -4.35 -10.15 24.56
CA ASN A 536 -2.97 -9.76 24.87
C ASN A 536 -2.88 -8.34 25.46
N PRO A 537 -3.55 -8.04 26.60
CA PRO A 537 -3.66 -6.67 27.08
C PRO A 537 -2.30 -6.05 27.43
N PHE A 538 -2.12 -4.77 27.10
CA PHE A 538 -0.88 -4.02 27.27
C PHE A 538 -1.11 -2.73 28.06
N THR A 539 -0.20 -2.42 28.99
CA THR A 539 -0.24 -1.21 29.81
C THR A 539 0.95 -0.31 29.47
N TRP A 540 0.66 0.87 28.91
CA TRP A 540 1.69 1.82 28.49
C TRP A 540 2.50 2.38 29.65
N GLU A 541 1.86 2.61 30.80
CA GLU A 541 2.47 3.11 32.03
C GLU A 541 3.54 2.16 32.59
N ASP A 542 3.33 0.85 32.44
CA ASP A 542 4.24 -0.18 32.94
C ASP A 542 5.42 -0.40 31.99
N ALA A 543 5.15 -0.39 30.68
CA ALA A 543 6.15 -0.65 29.66
C ALA A 543 7.04 0.56 29.35
N PHE A 544 6.48 1.78 29.40
CA PHE A 544 7.18 3.04 29.08
C PHE A 544 6.98 4.11 30.17
N PRO A 545 7.36 3.81 31.43
CA PRO A 545 7.06 4.68 32.57
C PRO A 545 7.69 6.07 32.46
N VAL A 546 8.88 6.17 31.84
CA VAL A 546 9.61 7.43 31.70
C VAL A 546 8.90 8.36 30.73
N GLU A 547 8.50 7.84 29.57
CA GLU A 547 7.82 8.59 28.51
C GLU A 547 6.43 9.01 28.96
N ILE A 548 5.66 8.09 29.56
CA ILE A 548 4.32 8.41 30.05
C ILE A 548 4.37 9.44 31.18
N ALA A 549 5.34 9.34 32.11
CA ALA A 549 5.55 10.37 33.13
C ALA A 549 5.95 11.73 32.54
N ALA A 550 6.61 11.76 31.38
CA ALA A 550 6.96 12.96 30.63
C ALA A 550 5.81 13.51 29.76
N GLY A 551 4.61 12.94 29.87
CA GLY A 551 3.42 13.37 29.13
C GLY A 551 3.25 12.70 27.76
N GLY A 552 3.97 11.61 27.50
CA GLY A 552 3.89 10.81 26.28
C GLY A 552 5.13 10.90 25.39
N PHE A 553 4.99 10.52 24.13
CA PHE A 553 6.03 10.55 23.10
C PHE A 553 6.06 11.89 22.36
N ASP A 554 7.22 12.29 21.84
CA ASP A 554 7.34 13.49 21.01
C ASP A 554 6.76 13.28 19.61
N ALA A 555 6.91 12.08 19.05
CA ALA A 555 6.22 11.72 17.82
C ALA A 555 5.70 10.29 17.80
N ILE A 556 4.67 10.04 16.99
CA ILE A 556 4.17 8.69 16.71
C ILE A 556 4.03 8.51 15.20
N VAL A 557 4.61 7.45 14.65
CA VAL A 557 4.50 7.11 13.23
C VAL A 557 4.03 5.67 13.06
N GLY A 558 3.38 5.35 11.94
CA GLY A 558 3.06 3.95 11.63
C GLY A 558 2.04 3.72 10.52
N ASN A 559 1.69 2.46 10.32
CA ASN A 559 0.61 2.01 9.43
C ASN A 559 -0.43 1.18 10.23
N PRO A 560 -1.47 1.83 10.79
CA PRO A 560 -2.47 1.14 11.60
C PRO A 560 -3.29 0.11 10.80
N PRO A 561 -3.82 -0.95 11.44
CA PRO A 561 -4.57 -2.00 10.75
C PRO A 561 -5.93 -1.53 10.16
N TYR A 562 -6.23 -1.93 8.92
CA TYR A 562 -7.44 -1.54 8.18
C TYR A 562 -8.57 -2.57 8.32
N ILE A 563 -9.10 -2.73 9.53
CA ILE A 563 -10.14 -3.72 9.83
C ILE A 563 -11.47 -3.02 10.11
N ARG A 564 -12.49 -3.33 9.30
CA ARG A 564 -13.86 -2.87 9.51
C ARG A 564 -14.50 -3.56 10.71
N ILE A 565 -15.40 -2.88 11.41
CA ILE A 565 -16.14 -3.44 12.54
C ILE A 565 -16.90 -4.73 12.21
N GLN A 566 -17.41 -4.91 10.98
CA GLN A 566 -18.10 -6.16 10.62
C GLN A 566 -17.16 -7.37 10.67
N ASN A 567 -15.89 -7.18 10.28
CA ASN A 567 -14.87 -8.22 10.36
C ASN A 567 -14.45 -8.42 11.83
N MET A 568 -14.27 -7.35 12.60
CA MET A 568 -13.98 -7.45 14.03
C MET A 568 -15.08 -8.20 14.79
N GLN A 569 -16.35 -7.98 14.48
CA GLN A 569 -17.47 -8.72 15.07
C GLN A 569 -17.47 -10.21 14.71
N THR A 570 -16.83 -10.60 13.61
CA THR A 570 -16.71 -11.99 13.18
C THR A 570 -15.55 -12.70 13.88
N TYR A 571 -14.39 -12.03 14.03
CA TYR A 571 -13.16 -12.64 14.53
C TYR A 571 -12.84 -12.34 16.00
N SER A 572 -13.16 -11.13 16.47
CA SER A 572 -12.87 -10.65 17.83
C SER A 572 -14.09 -9.95 18.44
N PRO A 573 -15.23 -10.66 18.61
CA PRO A 573 -16.47 -10.03 19.09
C PRO A 573 -16.33 -9.43 20.49
N GLU A 574 -15.50 -10.00 21.36
CA GLU A 574 -15.26 -9.46 22.70
C GLU A 574 -14.48 -8.13 22.67
N GLU A 575 -13.48 -7.97 21.78
CA GLU A 575 -12.80 -6.68 21.55
C GLU A 575 -13.76 -5.65 20.97
N ALA A 576 -14.54 -6.01 19.95
CA ALA A 576 -15.54 -5.12 19.37
C ALA A 576 -16.53 -4.60 20.42
N ALA A 577 -16.97 -5.48 21.33
CA ALA A 577 -17.83 -5.12 22.44
C ALA A 577 -17.13 -4.23 23.48
N PHE A 578 -15.84 -4.43 23.72
CA PHE A 578 -15.03 -3.54 24.56
C PHE A 578 -14.91 -2.14 23.97
N TYR A 579 -14.61 -2.01 22.67
CA TYR A 579 -14.44 -0.69 22.04
C TYR A 579 -15.75 0.13 22.05
N HIS A 580 -16.90 -0.52 21.85
CA HIS A 580 -18.21 0.13 21.90
C HIS A 580 -18.68 0.53 23.31
N ASP A 581 -18.06 -0.02 24.36
CA ASP A 581 -18.52 0.21 25.73
C ASP A 581 -18.32 1.68 26.13
N PRO A 582 -19.31 2.35 26.74
CA PRO A 582 -19.17 3.74 27.18
C PRO A 582 -18.02 3.99 28.18
N ALA A 583 -17.61 2.97 28.94
CA ALA A 583 -16.48 3.04 29.86
C ALA A 583 -15.12 2.81 29.17
N SER A 584 -15.12 2.43 27.89
CA SER A 584 -13.93 2.38 27.04
C SER A 584 -13.41 3.79 26.74
N PRO A 585 -12.08 4.00 26.58
CA PRO A 585 -11.52 5.31 26.26
C PRO A 585 -11.88 5.79 24.84
N TYR A 586 -12.40 4.92 23.97
CA TYR A 586 -12.58 5.21 22.55
C TYR A 586 -13.89 5.92 22.24
N THR A 587 -13.81 7.21 21.92
CA THR A 587 -14.96 7.98 21.47
C THR A 587 -15.28 7.72 20.00
N THR A 588 -14.28 7.38 19.18
CA THR A 588 -14.46 7.05 17.76
C THR A 588 -15.27 5.77 17.54
N ALA A 589 -15.24 4.84 18.50
CA ALA A 589 -16.02 3.60 18.49
C ALA A 589 -17.49 3.78 18.88
N ARG A 590 -17.92 4.98 19.30
CA ARG A 590 -19.31 5.23 19.75
C ARG A 590 -20.33 5.29 18.61
N GLN A 591 -19.87 5.31 17.36
CA GLN A 591 -20.73 5.23 16.19
C GLN A 591 -20.96 3.76 15.79
N ASP A 592 -22.10 3.47 15.17
CA ASP A 592 -22.46 2.10 14.74
C ASP A 592 -21.44 1.46 13.78
N ASN A 593 -20.62 2.27 13.10
CA ASN A 593 -19.65 1.81 12.13
C ASN A 593 -18.33 2.60 12.25
N PHE A 594 -17.21 1.90 12.39
CA PHE A 594 -15.86 2.46 12.41
C PHE A 594 -14.84 1.43 11.88
N ASP A 595 -13.64 1.90 11.58
CA ASP A 595 -12.48 1.07 11.22
C ASP A 595 -11.42 1.12 12.33
N LYS A 596 -10.69 0.02 12.53
CA LYS A 596 -9.71 -0.14 13.63
C LYS A 596 -8.61 0.94 13.63
N TYR A 597 -8.18 1.45 12.46
CA TYR A 597 -7.20 2.55 12.39
C TYR A 597 -7.66 3.83 13.12
N ALA A 598 -8.96 4.09 13.26
CA ALA A 598 -9.47 5.24 14.00
C ALA A 598 -9.15 5.15 15.50
N LEU A 599 -9.20 3.92 16.06
CA LEU A 599 -8.83 3.66 17.45
C LEU A 599 -7.35 3.87 17.70
N PHE A 600 -6.51 3.46 16.74
CA PHE A 600 -5.06 3.69 16.81
C PHE A 600 -4.70 5.17 16.73
N ILE A 601 -5.36 5.96 15.87
CA ILE A 601 -5.17 7.41 15.84
C ILE A 601 -5.61 8.04 17.17
N GLU A 602 -6.76 7.65 17.71
CA GLU A 602 -7.25 8.16 19.01
C GLU A 602 -6.32 7.81 20.17
N ARG A 603 -5.85 6.56 20.23
CA ARG A 603 -4.85 6.12 21.22
C ARG A 603 -3.55 6.89 21.05
N SER A 604 -3.05 7.05 19.82
CA SER A 604 -1.80 7.76 19.56
C SER A 604 -1.88 9.24 19.95
N LEU A 605 -3.02 9.90 19.70
CA LEU A 605 -3.26 11.26 20.18
C LEU A 605 -3.19 11.34 21.70
N SER A 606 -3.70 10.34 22.43
CA SER A 606 -3.61 10.31 23.90
C SER A 606 -2.18 10.09 24.42
N LEU A 607 -1.33 9.42 23.64
CA LEU A 607 0.05 9.07 24.00
C LEU A 607 1.09 10.08 23.49
N THR A 608 0.71 11.09 22.72
CA THR A 608 1.64 12.08 22.16
C THR A 608 1.65 13.34 23.02
N LYS A 609 2.80 13.98 23.24
CA LYS A 609 2.92 15.24 23.99
C LYS A 609 2.13 16.38 23.32
N PRO A 610 1.71 17.45 24.03
CA PRO A 610 0.95 18.57 23.44
C PRO A 610 1.63 19.30 22.27
N ALA A 611 2.95 19.28 22.17
CA ALA A 611 3.72 19.84 21.04
C ALA A 611 4.30 18.75 20.12
N GLY A 612 3.81 17.51 20.25
CA GLY A 612 4.25 16.37 19.46
C GLY A 612 3.49 16.23 18.15
N ARG A 613 4.05 15.45 17.22
CA ARG A 613 3.49 15.25 15.88
C ARG A 613 3.24 13.78 15.59
N LEU A 614 2.25 13.50 14.74
CA LEU A 614 1.89 12.14 14.34
C LEU A 614 1.92 12.01 12.83
N GLY A 615 2.35 10.85 12.32
CA GLY A 615 2.41 10.57 10.89
C GLY A 615 1.90 9.17 10.55
N PHE A 616 0.82 9.07 9.78
CA PHE A 616 0.22 7.79 9.42
C PHE A 616 -0.06 7.66 7.93
N ILE A 617 -0.05 6.42 7.44
CA ILE A 617 -0.76 6.05 6.21
C ILE A 617 -2.09 5.38 6.58
N VAL A 618 -3.20 5.91 6.04
CA VAL A 618 -4.56 5.41 6.32
C VAL A 618 -5.46 5.49 5.08
N PRO A 619 -6.57 4.74 5.02
CA PRO A 619 -7.52 4.82 3.91
C PRO A 619 -8.18 6.21 3.85
N HIS A 620 -8.18 6.88 2.69
CA HIS A 620 -8.71 8.26 2.60
C HIS A 620 -10.24 8.35 2.78
N LYS A 621 -10.94 7.20 2.78
CA LYS A 621 -12.42 7.16 2.88
C LYS A 621 -12.96 7.76 4.18
N PHE A 622 -12.16 7.86 5.25
CA PHE A 622 -12.59 8.57 6.46
C PHE A 622 -12.87 10.05 6.20
N MET A 623 -12.34 10.64 5.12
CA MET A 623 -12.56 12.06 4.79
C MET A 623 -13.98 12.33 4.29
N THR A 624 -14.64 11.34 3.69
CA THR A 624 -15.93 11.54 2.99
C THR A 624 -17.07 10.66 3.52
N THR A 625 -16.77 9.52 4.14
CA THR A 625 -17.81 8.57 4.60
C THR A 625 -18.41 8.94 5.95
N GLN A 626 -19.64 8.47 6.21
CA GLN A 626 -20.30 8.66 7.51
C GLN A 626 -19.53 8.00 8.66
N ALA A 627 -18.93 6.82 8.43
CA ALA A 627 -18.13 6.10 9.43
C ALA A 627 -16.89 6.89 9.89
N GLY A 628 -16.39 7.81 9.06
CA GLY A 628 -15.25 8.67 9.40
C GLY A 628 -15.61 9.89 10.25
N ARG A 629 -16.89 10.18 10.51
CA ARG A 629 -17.33 11.43 11.16
C ARG A 629 -16.70 11.63 12.54
N ALA A 630 -16.68 10.59 13.37
CA ALA A 630 -16.09 10.70 14.70
C ALA A 630 -14.58 10.95 14.64
N LEU A 631 -13.88 10.29 13.72
CA LEU A 631 -12.45 10.51 13.51
C LEU A 631 -12.17 11.94 13.00
N ARG A 632 -12.92 12.42 12.00
CA ARG A 632 -12.79 13.80 11.52
C ARG A 632 -12.97 14.81 12.64
N ARG A 633 -14.03 14.65 13.45
CA ARG A 633 -14.26 15.50 14.63
C ARG A 633 -13.08 15.47 15.60
N LEU A 634 -12.54 14.28 15.89
CA LEU A 634 -11.44 14.11 16.83
C LEU A 634 -10.18 14.87 16.39
N ILE A 635 -9.83 14.81 15.09
CA ILE A 635 -8.60 15.41 14.57
C ILE A 635 -8.76 16.88 14.16
N THR A 636 -9.97 17.34 13.82
CA THR A 636 -10.16 18.75 13.40
C THR A 636 -10.59 19.68 14.51
N ALA A 637 -11.30 19.20 15.55
CA ALA A 637 -11.69 20.06 16.68
C ALA A 637 -10.52 20.76 17.37
N PRO A 638 -9.35 20.12 17.59
CA PRO A 638 -8.15 20.77 18.11
C PRO A 638 -7.27 21.41 17.01
N LEU A 639 -7.74 21.49 15.76
CA LEU A 639 -7.00 22.00 14.60
C LEU A 639 -5.68 21.27 14.33
N THR A 640 -5.58 19.96 14.60
CA THR A 640 -4.30 19.25 14.53
C THR A 640 -3.93 18.79 13.12
N VAL A 641 -4.84 18.84 12.14
CA VAL A 641 -4.57 18.38 10.78
C VAL A 641 -3.64 19.37 10.06
N GLU A 642 -2.38 19.00 9.93
CA GLU A 642 -1.35 19.85 9.33
C GLU A 642 -1.14 19.54 7.85
N GLU A 643 -1.02 18.27 7.49
CA GLU A 643 -0.75 17.87 6.10
C GLU A 643 -1.52 16.61 5.71
N ILE A 644 -2.02 16.62 4.47
CA ILE A 644 -2.64 15.48 3.81
C ILE A 644 -1.97 15.29 2.45
N VAL A 645 -1.36 14.13 2.24
CA VAL A 645 -0.91 13.69 0.91
C VAL A 645 -1.94 12.70 0.37
N HIS A 646 -2.74 13.13 -0.60
CA HIS A 646 -3.85 12.36 -1.14
C HIS A 646 -3.45 11.63 -2.43
N PHE A 647 -3.37 10.29 -2.36
CA PHE A 647 -2.96 9.46 -3.50
C PHE A 647 -4.09 9.15 -4.50
N GLY A 648 -5.32 9.59 -4.26
CA GLY A 648 -6.43 9.34 -5.19
C GLY A 648 -6.66 7.84 -5.37
N ALA A 649 -6.79 7.38 -6.62
CA ALA A 649 -6.93 5.96 -6.95
C ALA A 649 -5.59 5.22 -7.19
N GLN A 650 -4.45 5.80 -6.82
CA GLN A 650 -3.13 5.20 -7.04
C GLN A 650 -2.91 3.98 -6.12
N PRO A 651 -2.40 2.84 -6.64
CA PRO A 651 -2.21 1.62 -5.86
C PRO A 651 -0.89 1.65 -5.08
N VAL A 652 -0.87 2.34 -3.92
CA VAL A 652 0.33 2.47 -3.07
C VAL A 652 0.91 1.11 -2.65
N PHE A 653 0.06 0.16 -2.29
CA PHE A 653 0.43 -1.21 -1.87
C PHE A 653 0.38 -2.24 -3.02
N GLY A 654 0.39 -1.80 -4.27
CA GLY A 654 0.43 -2.68 -5.44
C GLY A 654 -0.92 -3.08 -6.02
N ARG A 655 -0.87 -3.81 -7.15
CA ARG A 655 -1.97 -3.90 -8.13
C ARG A 655 -3.22 -4.66 -7.65
N ASN A 656 -3.12 -5.42 -6.56
CA ASN A 656 -4.17 -6.33 -6.08
C ASN A 656 -4.92 -5.84 -4.84
N ILE A 657 -4.56 -4.69 -4.25
CA ILE A 657 -5.22 -4.16 -3.05
C ILE A 657 -6.06 -2.94 -3.39
N ALA A 658 -7.36 -2.99 -3.06
CA ALA A 658 -8.35 -1.96 -3.42
C ALA A 658 -8.49 -0.81 -2.39
N ASN A 659 -7.54 -0.68 -1.46
CA ASN A 659 -7.57 0.35 -0.42
C ASN A 659 -6.81 1.59 -0.88
N TYR A 660 -7.56 2.62 -1.25
CA TYR A 660 -7.00 3.92 -1.56
C TYR A 660 -6.66 4.68 -0.29
N THR A 661 -5.43 5.18 -0.21
CA THR A 661 -4.86 5.74 1.02
C THR A 661 -4.47 7.20 0.87
N CYS A 662 -4.09 7.79 1.99
CA CYS A 662 -3.44 9.09 2.11
C CYS A 662 -2.38 9.03 3.21
N LEU A 663 -1.40 9.93 3.13
CA LEU A 663 -0.60 10.27 4.31
C LEU A 663 -1.34 11.33 5.10
N LEU A 664 -1.35 11.17 6.43
CA LEU A 664 -1.97 12.09 7.37
C LEU A 664 -0.91 12.50 8.40
N VAL A 665 -0.56 13.79 8.43
CA VAL A 665 0.33 14.38 9.43
C VAL A 665 -0.50 15.27 10.36
N LEU A 666 -0.37 15.03 11.66
CA LEU A 666 -1.06 15.77 12.70
C LEU A 666 -0.04 16.48 13.60
N ASP A 667 -0.25 17.76 13.87
CA ASP A 667 0.51 18.53 14.86
C ASP A 667 -0.38 18.83 16.07
N ARG A 668 -0.01 18.32 17.26
CA ARG A 668 -0.77 18.56 18.49
C ARG A 668 -0.76 20.02 18.94
N ALA A 669 0.21 20.83 18.49
CA ALA A 669 0.25 22.26 18.75
C ALA A 669 -0.84 23.03 17.96
N GLY A 670 -1.41 22.40 16.92
CA GLY A 670 -2.42 22.97 16.04
C GLY A 670 -1.82 23.68 14.82
N ALA A 671 -2.57 23.67 13.72
CA ALA A 671 -2.21 24.30 12.46
C ALA A 671 -3.25 25.36 12.07
N THR A 672 -2.81 26.48 11.51
CA THR A 672 -3.72 27.50 10.94
C THR A 672 -4.27 27.06 9.59
N ASP A 673 -3.43 26.41 8.79
CA ASP A 673 -3.73 25.91 7.47
C ASP A 673 -3.28 24.46 7.36
N THR A 674 -4.09 23.65 6.68
CA THR A 674 -3.74 22.30 6.25
C THR A 674 -3.15 22.34 4.85
N LEU A 675 -1.96 21.76 4.66
CA LEU A 675 -1.36 21.52 3.36
C LEU A 675 -2.00 20.27 2.73
N LEU A 676 -2.60 20.42 1.55
CA LEU A 676 -3.09 19.30 0.75
C LEU A 676 -2.21 19.13 -0.48
N GLU A 677 -1.54 17.98 -0.57
CA GLU A 677 -0.80 17.53 -1.75
C GLU A 677 -1.60 16.46 -2.50
N GLN A 678 -2.00 16.74 -3.74
CA GLN A 678 -2.68 15.77 -4.61
C GLN A 678 -1.69 15.09 -5.54
N VAL A 679 -1.49 13.79 -5.36
CA VAL A 679 -0.57 12.98 -6.16
C VAL A 679 -1.28 12.43 -7.39
N ARG A 680 -0.92 12.94 -8.58
CA ARG A 680 -1.53 12.50 -9.86
C ARG A 680 -0.88 11.25 -10.45
N GLY A 681 0.36 10.95 -10.06
CA GLY A 681 1.10 9.78 -10.49
C GLY A 681 2.09 9.36 -9.42
N LEU A 682 2.11 8.05 -9.11
CA LEU A 682 2.92 7.52 -8.03
C LEU A 682 4.41 7.47 -8.37
N ASP A 683 4.77 7.08 -9.60
CA ASP A 683 6.18 6.97 -10.01
C ASP A 683 6.92 8.32 -9.95
N PRO A 684 6.39 9.42 -10.53
CA PRO A 684 7.05 10.72 -10.41
C PRO A 684 7.17 11.17 -8.95
N TRP A 685 6.14 10.94 -8.14
CA TRP A 685 6.12 11.35 -6.73
C TRP A 685 7.14 10.59 -5.89
N ARG A 686 7.26 9.28 -6.09
CA ARG A 686 8.32 8.45 -5.50
C ARG A 686 9.71 9.02 -5.78
N TYR A 687 9.94 9.57 -6.98
CA TYR A 687 11.22 10.14 -7.38
C TYR A 687 11.38 11.63 -7.06
N GLY A 688 10.59 12.14 -6.12
CA GLY A 688 10.72 13.49 -5.56
C GLY A 688 9.95 14.56 -6.31
N ALA A 689 9.15 14.23 -7.34
CA ALA A 689 8.27 15.21 -7.95
C ALA A 689 7.08 15.51 -7.03
N ALA A 690 6.95 16.75 -6.59
CA ALA A 690 5.81 17.15 -5.78
C ALA A 690 4.49 17.00 -6.54
N GLY A 691 3.46 16.54 -5.84
CA GLY A 691 2.08 16.61 -6.28
C GLY A 691 1.57 18.05 -6.36
N GLN A 692 0.33 18.23 -6.82
CA GLN A 692 -0.29 19.54 -6.81
C GLN A 692 -0.61 19.94 -5.38
N GLN A 693 0.02 21.01 -4.90
CA GLN A 693 -0.17 21.51 -3.54
C GLN A 693 -1.21 22.62 -3.47
N SER A 694 -2.00 22.62 -2.41
CA SER A 694 -2.95 23.69 -2.06
C SER A 694 -3.02 23.85 -0.54
N ARG A 695 -3.41 25.03 -0.06
CA ARG A 695 -3.65 25.29 1.36
C ARG A 695 -5.13 25.47 1.62
N ILE A 696 -5.61 24.87 2.69
CA ILE A 696 -6.98 24.95 3.17
C ILE A 696 -6.92 25.47 4.60
N ALA A 697 -7.75 26.44 4.97
CA ALA A 697 -7.79 26.87 6.37
C ALA A 697 -8.18 25.67 7.25
N ALA A 698 -7.44 25.39 8.32
CA ALA A 698 -7.71 24.22 9.16
C ALA A 698 -9.13 24.27 9.76
N ALA A 699 -9.64 25.47 10.00
CA ALA A 699 -11.01 25.71 10.46
C ALA A 699 -12.10 25.34 9.44
N ASP A 700 -11.77 25.25 8.15
CA ASP A 700 -12.69 24.78 7.10
C ASP A 700 -12.85 23.25 7.14
N LEU A 701 -11.95 22.52 7.80
CA LEU A 701 -12.05 21.08 8.01
C LEU A 701 -12.87 20.80 9.29
N GLY A 702 -14.03 20.17 9.12
CA GLY A 702 -14.93 19.84 10.23
C GLY A 702 -15.24 18.34 10.32
N GLU A 703 -16.25 18.02 11.12
CA GLU A 703 -16.79 16.65 11.20
C GLU A 703 -17.61 16.26 9.95
N GLU A 704 -18.02 17.23 9.15
CA GLU A 704 -18.67 17.02 7.85
C GLU A 704 -17.67 16.48 6.80
N PRO A 705 -18.14 15.82 5.73
CA PRO A 705 -17.30 15.36 4.64
C PRO A 705 -16.41 16.47 4.07
N TRP A 706 -15.11 16.22 3.96
CA TRP A 706 -14.14 17.20 3.46
C TRP A 706 -14.27 17.39 1.95
N GLN A 707 -14.19 18.65 1.50
CA GLN A 707 -14.30 19.04 0.11
C GLN A 707 -13.02 19.76 -0.32
N PHE A 708 -12.26 19.15 -1.23
CA PHE A 708 -10.98 19.68 -1.68
C PHE A 708 -11.09 20.57 -2.92
N ALA A 709 -12.04 21.53 -2.91
CA ALA A 709 -12.25 22.49 -3.99
C ALA A 709 -11.47 23.80 -3.75
N ASN A 710 -10.99 24.44 -4.83
CA ASN A 710 -10.32 25.74 -4.74
C ASN A 710 -11.29 26.86 -4.28
N ALA A 711 -10.76 27.99 -3.83
CA ALA A 711 -11.57 29.07 -3.24
C ALA A 711 -12.65 29.62 -4.19
N ASP A 712 -12.31 29.78 -5.48
CA ASP A 712 -13.24 30.28 -6.50
C ASP A 712 -14.40 29.29 -6.74
N THR A 713 -14.09 27.99 -6.78
CA THR A 713 -15.10 26.92 -6.92
C THR A 713 -16.02 26.87 -5.70
N ARG A 714 -15.46 26.99 -4.49
CA ARG A 714 -16.26 27.04 -3.25
C ARG A 714 -17.20 28.24 -3.23
N ALA A 715 -16.68 29.44 -3.51
CA ALA A 715 -17.47 30.66 -3.58
C ALA A 715 -18.60 30.57 -4.61
N LEU A 716 -18.33 29.94 -5.77
CA LEU A 716 -19.35 29.67 -6.78
C LEU A 716 -20.43 28.72 -6.26
N PHE A 717 -20.04 27.60 -5.65
CA PHE A 717 -21.00 26.61 -5.12
C PHE A 717 -21.89 27.21 -4.04
N ASP A 718 -21.33 27.98 -3.11
CA ASP A 718 -22.10 28.64 -2.05
C ASP A 718 -23.10 29.65 -2.62
N ARG A 719 -22.69 30.43 -3.62
CA ARG A 719 -23.57 31.38 -4.31
C ARG A 719 -24.73 30.67 -5.01
N VAL A 720 -24.47 29.54 -5.69
CA VAL A 720 -25.53 28.77 -6.34
C VAL A 720 -26.47 28.14 -5.30
N ARG A 721 -25.94 27.58 -4.22
CA ARG A 721 -26.77 27.03 -3.13
C ARG A 721 -27.70 28.09 -2.54
N ALA A 722 -27.18 29.29 -2.28
CA ALA A 722 -27.95 30.42 -1.77
C ALA A 722 -29.05 30.87 -2.75
N LEU A 723 -28.77 30.85 -4.06
CA LEU A 723 -29.75 31.17 -5.10
C LEU A 723 -30.89 30.13 -5.16
N CYS A 724 -30.55 28.85 -5.14
CA CYS A 724 -31.52 27.78 -5.35
C CYS A 724 -32.44 27.56 -4.14
N ASN A 725 -31.90 27.69 -2.92
CA ASN A 725 -32.61 27.51 -1.64
C ASN A 725 -33.42 26.19 -1.52
N ARG A 726 -33.09 25.19 -2.36
CA ARG A 726 -33.73 23.88 -2.41
C ARG A 726 -32.75 22.85 -2.94
N GLU A 727 -32.73 21.67 -2.32
CA GLU A 727 -31.83 20.58 -2.68
C GLU A 727 -32.60 19.42 -3.34
N LEU A 728 -31.87 18.50 -3.97
CA LEU A 728 -32.47 17.35 -4.65
C LEU A 728 -33.31 16.50 -3.71
N LYS A 729 -32.90 16.31 -2.46
CA LYS A 729 -33.67 15.56 -1.44
C LYS A 729 -35.06 16.15 -1.15
N ASP A 730 -35.24 17.46 -1.40
CA ASP A 730 -36.52 18.17 -1.20
C ASP A 730 -37.38 18.18 -2.48
N ALA A 731 -36.78 17.87 -3.62
CA ALA A 731 -37.45 17.81 -4.92
C ALA A 731 -37.75 16.38 -5.39
N ALA A 732 -36.95 15.41 -4.96
CA ALA A 732 -37.00 14.06 -5.47
C ALA A 732 -36.78 13.00 -4.39
N GLU A 733 -37.51 11.90 -4.53
CA GLU A 733 -37.19 10.65 -3.83
C GLU A 733 -35.98 10.01 -4.51
N ILE A 734 -34.90 9.82 -3.74
CA ILE A 734 -33.71 9.07 -4.15
C ILE A 734 -33.75 7.69 -3.50
N PHE A 735 -33.80 6.63 -4.28
CA PHE A 735 -34.00 5.26 -3.79
C PHE A 735 -33.15 4.23 -4.54
N VAL A 736 -32.92 3.10 -3.87
CA VAL A 736 -32.10 1.99 -4.39
C VAL A 736 -32.95 0.93 -5.08
N GLY A 737 -32.31 0.10 -5.90
CA GLY A 737 -32.91 -1.10 -6.49
C GLY A 737 -33.35 -2.17 -5.50
N VAL A 738 -33.84 -3.30 -6.02
CA VAL A 738 -34.12 -4.47 -5.18
C VAL A 738 -32.80 -5.13 -4.73
N GLN A 739 -32.79 -5.76 -3.56
CA GLN A 739 -31.60 -6.41 -3.01
C GLN A 739 -31.87 -7.90 -2.88
N THR A 740 -31.51 -8.64 -3.93
CA THR A 740 -31.71 -10.10 -3.95
C THR A 740 -30.74 -10.82 -3.01
N SER A 741 -29.56 -10.26 -2.79
CA SER A 741 -28.40 -10.90 -2.13
C SER A 741 -27.90 -12.17 -2.84
N ALA A 742 -28.32 -12.41 -4.09
CA ALA A 742 -27.85 -13.48 -4.96
C ALA A 742 -28.20 -13.18 -6.43
N ASP A 743 -27.76 -12.04 -6.95
CA ASP A 743 -28.09 -11.58 -8.31
C ASP A 743 -27.88 -12.66 -9.40
N PRO A 744 -26.80 -13.47 -9.40
CA PRO A 744 -26.60 -14.55 -10.38
C PRO A 744 -27.65 -15.67 -10.36
N ILE A 745 -28.51 -15.75 -9.34
CA ILE A 745 -29.61 -16.72 -9.24
C ILE A 745 -30.90 -16.12 -9.78
N TYR A 746 -31.18 -14.86 -9.48
CA TYR A 746 -32.46 -14.25 -9.80
C TYR A 746 -32.46 -13.55 -11.16
N ILE A 747 -31.29 -13.19 -11.69
CA ILE A 747 -31.17 -12.40 -12.92
C ILE A 747 -30.49 -13.23 -14.00
N PHE A 748 -31.10 -13.26 -15.18
CA PHE A 748 -30.56 -14.00 -16.31
C PHE A 748 -30.91 -13.34 -17.65
N ARG A 749 -30.07 -13.60 -18.65
CA ARG A 749 -30.38 -13.29 -20.05
C ARG A 749 -31.03 -14.53 -20.68
N ALA A 750 -32.09 -14.33 -21.45
CA ALA A 750 -32.84 -15.43 -22.05
C ALA A 750 -31.98 -16.19 -23.07
N SER A 751 -31.95 -17.53 -22.98
CA SER A 751 -31.37 -18.39 -24.03
C SER A 751 -32.39 -18.77 -25.10
N ALA A 752 -33.67 -18.83 -24.71
CA ALA A 752 -34.81 -18.99 -25.60
C ALA A 752 -36.06 -18.35 -24.98
N GLU A 753 -37.01 -17.96 -25.82
CA GLU A 753 -38.27 -17.36 -25.40
C GLU A 753 -39.46 -17.92 -26.18
N ASP A 754 -40.53 -18.27 -25.47
CA ASP A 754 -41.83 -18.57 -26.06
C ASP A 754 -42.95 -17.72 -25.41
N LYS A 755 -44.21 -17.98 -25.76
CA LYS A 755 -45.36 -17.19 -25.27
C LYS A 755 -45.60 -17.32 -23.75
N HIS A 756 -45.17 -18.41 -23.13
CA HIS A 756 -45.46 -18.76 -21.74
C HIS A 756 -44.24 -18.73 -20.84
N THR A 757 -43.05 -19.03 -21.39
CA THR A 757 -41.81 -19.17 -20.62
C THR A 757 -40.63 -18.43 -21.24
N VAL A 758 -39.66 -18.13 -20.39
CA VAL A 758 -38.32 -17.64 -20.76
C VAL A 758 -37.32 -18.64 -20.19
N THR A 759 -36.44 -19.15 -21.04
CA THR A 759 -35.47 -20.18 -20.65
C THR A 759 -34.21 -19.56 -20.07
N LEU A 760 -33.80 -20.02 -18.89
CA LEU A 760 -32.47 -19.78 -18.33
C LEU A 760 -31.60 -21.03 -18.47
N SER A 761 -30.30 -20.85 -18.72
CA SER A 761 -29.35 -21.95 -18.78
C SER A 761 -28.44 -21.92 -17.55
N TRP A 762 -28.46 -22.99 -16.75
CA TRP A 762 -27.60 -23.13 -15.57
C TRP A 762 -27.24 -24.60 -15.35
N ASN A 763 -25.98 -24.87 -15.04
CA ASN A 763 -25.42 -26.22 -14.82
C ASN A 763 -25.67 -27.18 -16.01
N ASN A 764 -25.39 -26.70 -17.23
CA ASN A 764 -25.62 -27.43 -18.49
C ASN A 764 -27.06 -27.94 -18.68
N ARG A 765 -28.02 -27.29 -18.02
CA ARG A 765 -29.45 -27.59 -18.12
C ARG A 765 -30.22 -26.31 -18.40
N ASP A 766 -31.22 -26.45 -19.27
CA ASP A 766 -32.18 -25.40 -19.56
C ASP A 766 -33.39 -25.50 -18.63
N TRP A 767 -33.78 -24.35 -18.09
CA TRP A 767 -34.84 -24.19 -17.12
C TRP A 767 -35.88 -23.21 -17.71
N PRO A 768 -37.04 -23.71 -18.17
CA PRO A 768 -38.11 -22.83 -18.62
C PRO A 768 -38.78 -22.18 -17.41
N ILE A 769 -38.72 -20.86 -17.32
CA ILE A 769 -39.31 -20.09 -16.22
C ILE A 769 -40.56 -19.37 -16.72
N GLU A 770 -41.65 -19.51 -15.99
CA GLU A 770 -42.94 -18.93 -16.34
C GLU A 770 -42.90 -17.40 -16.37
N ARG A 771 -43.45 -16.77 -17.42
CA ARG A 771 -43.43 -15.30 -17.56
C ARG A 771 -44.12 -14.55 -16.42
N GLY A 772 -45.10 -15.15 -15.75
CA GLY A 772 -45.88 -14.50 -14.69
C GLY A 772 -45.07 -14.12 -13.44
N ILE A 773 -43.98 -14.84 -13.17
CA ILE A 773 -43.05 -14.54 -12.07
C ILE A 773 -41.84 -13.71 -12.51
N LEU A 774 -41.75 -13.36 -13.81
CA LEU A 774 -40.62 -12.62 -14.36
C LEU A 774 -40.93 -11.13 -14.46
N LYS A 775 -39.92 -10.31 -14.17
CA LYS A 775 -39.94 -8.87 -14.44
C LYS A 775 -38.81 -8.49 -15.39
N PRO A 776 -39.05 -7.60 -16.37
CA PRO A 776 -37.97 -7.01 -17.16
C PRO A 776 -36.96 -6.33 -16.23
N CYS A 777 -35.67 -6.59 -16.47
CA CYS A 777 -34.59 -6.16 -15.61
C CYS A 777 -33.48 -5.45 -16.40
N LEU A 778 -32.93 -4.39 -15.81
CA LEU A 778 -31.67 -3.79 -16.22
C LEU A 778 -30.53 -4.46 -15.42
N HIS A 779 -29.57 -5.06 -16.11
CA HIS A 779 -28.45 -5.77 -15.49
C HIS A 779 -27.14 -5.53 -16.26
N ASP A 780 -26.12 -5.02 -15.56
CA ASP A 780 -24.78 -4.76 -16.10
C ASP A 780 -24.78 -4.08 -17.48
N GLN A 781 -25.58 -3.02 -17.60
CA GLN A 781 -25.71 -2.25 -18.83
C GLN A 781 -25.13 -0.86 -18.64
N ARG A 782 -24.34 -0.43 -19.62
CA ARG A 782 -23.88 0.95 -19.69
C ARG A 782 -25.06 1.85 -20.05
N LEU A 783 -25.33 2.82 -19.18
CA LEU A 783 -26.28 3.90 -19.44
C LEU A 783 -25.60 5.04 -20.21
N PHE A 784 -26.39 5.82 -20.94
CA PHE A 784 -25.92 6.97 -21.72
C PHE A 784 -26.64 8.25 -21.28
N PRO A 785 -25.97 9.43 -21.36
CA PRO A 785 -26.59 10.69 -20.98
C PRO A 785 -27.84 11.00 -21.81
N TYR A 786 -28.96 11.20 -21.13
CA TYR A 786 -30.30 11.35 -21.74
C TYR A 786 -30.78 10.15 -22.57
N GLY A 787 -30.21 8.95 -22.35
CA GLY A 787 -30.68 7.72 -22.99
C GLY A 787 -31.88 7.10 -22.28
N ARG A 788 -32.36 5.96 -22.80
CA ARG A 788 -33.36 5.12 -22.15
C ARG A 788 -32.73 4.00 -21.34
N ALA A 789 -33.38 3.63 -20.23
CA ALA A 789 -32.98 2.49 -19.40
C ALA A 789 -33.77 1.23 -19.78
N ASP A 790 -33.48 0.67 -20.96
CA ASP A 790 -34.17 -0.51 -21.47
C ASP A 790 -33.76 -1.79 -20.74
N ALA A 791 -34.72 -2.71 -20.55
CA ALA A 791 -34.43 -4.01 -19.98
C ALA A 791 -33.58 -4.87 -20.94
N ASN A 792 -32.53 -5.50 -20.41
CA ASN A 792 -31.66 -6.43 -21.15
C ASN A 792 -31.59 -7.84 -20.54
N ALA A 793 -32.30 -8.05 -19.43
CA ALA A 793 -32.36 -9.29 -18.68
C ALA A 793 -33.77 -9.50 -18.09
N TRP A 794 -33.99 -10.69 -17.54
CA TRP A 794 -35.18 -11.05 -16.79
C TRP A 794 -34.81 -11.29 -15.32
N MET A 795 -35.68 -10.86 -14.41
CA MET A 795 -35.57 -11.12 -12.98
C MET A 795 -36.70 -12.03 -12.52
N ILE A 796 -36.34 -13.13 -11.85
CA ILE A 796 -37.29 -13.95 -11.08
C ILE A 796 -37.71 -13.13 -9.85
N PHE A 797 -38.97 -12.70 -9.83
CA PHE A 797 -39.54 -11.82 -8.83
C PHE A 797 -40.64 -12.58 -8.05
N PRO A 798 -40.29 -13.26 -6.94
CA PRO A 798 -41.20 -14.19 -6.26
C PRO A 798 -42.24 -13.49 -5.37
N TYR A 799 -42.73 -12.34 -5.82
CA TYR A 799 -43.68 -11.52 -5.07
C TYR A 799 -44.82 -11.06 -5.97
N GLU A 800 -46.02 -10.96 -5.38
CA GLU A 800 -47.15 -10.25 -5.95
C GLU A 800 -47.37 -8.90 -5.26
N MET A 801 -47.92 -7.94 -5.99
CA MET A 801 -48.29 -6.64 -5.44
C MET A 801 -49.73 -6.70 -4.94
N VAL A 802 -49.93 -6.49 -3.65
CA VAL A 802 -51.24 -6.47 -2.99
C VAL A 802 -51.52 -5.12 -2.36
N THR A 803 -52.76 -4.66 -2.43
CA THR A 803 -53.20 -3.45 -1.71
C THR A 803 -53.69 -3.85 -0.33
N ARG A 804 -53.04 -3.32 0.71
CA ARG A 804 -53.45 -3.57 2.10
C ARG A 804 -54.75 -2.83 2.42
N PRO A 805 -55.49 -3.22 3.48
CA PRO A 805 -56.72 -2.54 3.90
C PRO A 805 -56.56 -1.04 4.19
N ASN A 806 -55.34 -0.60 4.48
CA ASN A 806 -54.98 0.81 4.69
C ASN A 806 -54.67 1.58 3.39
N GLY A 807 -54.93 0.99 2.22
CA GLY A 807 -54.69 1.57 0.90
C GLY A 807 -53.23 1.54 0.42
N LYS A 808 -52.28 1.04 1.22
CA LYS A 808 -50.87 0.95 0.81
C LYS A 808 -50.58 -0.31 0.02
N VAL A 809 -49.84 -0.17 -1.08
CA VAL A 809 -49.30 -1.30 -1.85
C VAL A 809 -48.19 -1.99 -1.05
N ALA A 810 -48.18 -3.32 -1.07
CA ALA A 810 -47.15 -4.16 -0.46
C ALA A 810 -46.80 -5.33 -1.37
N ALA A 811 -45.55 -5.77 -1.31
CA ALA A 811 -45.11 -7.01 -1.96
C ALA A 811 -45.37 -8.20 -1.02
N ARG A 812 -46.21 -9.15 -1.42
CA ARG A 812 -46.45 -10.42 -0.71
C ARG A 812 -45.64 -11.52 -1.40
N LEU A 813 -44.89 -12.28 -0.62
CA LEU A 813 -44.12 -13.42 -1.11
C LEU A 813 -45.08 -14.57 -1.46
N PHE A 814 -44.92 -15.16 -2.65
CA PHE A 814 -45.66 -16.37 -3.01
C PHE A 814 -45.27 -17.51 -2.06
N GLN A 815 -46.25 -18.27 -1.60
CA GLN A 815 -46.02 -19.44 -0.76
C GLN A 815 -45.73 -20.70 -1.60
N PRO A 816 -45.11 -21.75 -1.03
CA PRO A 816 -44.72 -22.95 -1.80
C PRO A 816 -45.85 -23.59 -2.60
N ASP A 817 -47.07 -23.65 -2.06
CA ASP A 817 -48.22 -24.22 -2.77
C ASP A 817 -48.65 -23.37 -3.98
N GLU A 818 -48.55 -22.05 -3.86
CA GLU A 818 -48.83 -21.10 -4.96
C GLU A 818 -47.75 -21.20 -6.04
N MET A 819 -46.47 -21.24 -5.63
CA MET A 819 -45.33 -21.47 -6.52
C MET A 819 -45.46 -22.81 -7.25
N ALA A 820 -45.84 -23.88 -6.57
CA ALA A 820 -45.99 -25.20 -7.18
C ALA A 820 -47.16 -25.27 -8.18
N ARG A 821 -48.24 -24.53 -7.92
CA ARG A 821 -49.42 -24.47 -8.78
C ARG A 821 -49.18 -23.61 -10.02
N ASP A 822 -48.64 -22.41 -9.83
CA ASP A 822 -48.63 -21.37 -10.86
C ASP A 822 -47.25 -21.21 -11.53
N TYR A 823 -46.16 -21.56 -10.82
CA TYR A 823 -44.77 -21.37 -11.26
C TYR A 823 -43.86 -22.60 -10.98
N PRO A 824 -44.27 -23.82 -11.39
CA PRO A 824 -43.54 -25.05 -11.08
C PRO A 824 -42.09 -25.07 -11.61
N GLY A 825 -41.83 -24.48 -12.77
CA GLY A 825 -40.49 -24.34 -13.36
C GLY A 825 -39.58 -23.44 -12.53
N ALA A 826 -40.08 -22.26 -12.12
CA ALA A 826 -39.39 -21.37 -11.20
C ALA A 826 -39.07 -22.04 -9.86
N LEU A 827 -40.05 -22.73 -9.27
CA LEU A 827 -39.85 -23.44 -8.00
C LEU A 827 -38.80 -24.54 -8.10
N ALA A 828 -38.82 -25.33 -9.19
CA ALA A 828 -37.84 -26.39 -9.42
C ALA A 828 -36.42 -25.83 -9.56
N TYR A 829 -36.24 -24.74 -10.30
CA TYR A 829 -34.95 -24.06 -10.43
C TYR A 829 -34.45 -23.52 -9.10
N LEU A 830 -35.27 -22.76 -8.37
CA LEU A 830 -34.88 -22.18 -7.08
C LEU A 830 -34.54 -23.29 -6.06
N THR A 831 -35.29 -24.38 -6.05
CA THR A 831 -35.00 -25.55 -5.20
C THR A 831 -33.66 -26.18 -5.53
N ALA A 832 -33.28 -26.27 -6.81
CA ALA A 832 -31.95 -26.75 -7.22
C ALA A 832 -30.81 -25.82 -6.76
N ARG A 833 -31.12 -24.54 -6.46
CA ARG A 833 -30.19 -23.54 -5.93
C ARG A 833 -30.30 -23.34 -4.41
N LYS A 834 -31.07 -24.18 -3.70
CA LYS A 834 -31.45 -23.96 -2.30
C LYS A 834 -30.25 -23.81 -1.36
N ALA A 835 -29.22 -24.64 -1.50
CA ALA A 835 -28.03 -24.59 -0.64
C ALA A 835 -27.33 -23.22 -0.69
N ASP A 836 -27.25 -22.60 -1.87
CA ASP A 836 -26.67 -21.26 -2.04
C ASP A 836 -27.58 -20.17 -1.45
N LEU A 837 -28.90 -20.37 -1.54
CA LEU A 837 -29.89 -19.40 -1.07
C LEU A 837 -30.02 -19.40 0.47
N GLU A 838 -29.76 -20.51 1.15
CA GLU A 838 -29.86 -20.65 2.61
C GLU A 838 -28.68 -20.00 3.36
N ASN A 839 -27.52 -19.85 2.73
CA ASN A 839 -26.33 -19.23 3.34
C ASN A 839 -26.39 -17.69 3.41
N ARG A 840 -27.49 -17.07 2.96
CA ARG A 840 -27.60 -15.62 2.83
C ARG A 840 -28.16 -14.96 4.09
N ASN A 841 -27.66 -13.76 4.40
CA ASN A 841 -28.23 -12.93 5.47
C ASN A 841 -29.54 -12.24 5.02
N ILE A 842 -30.67 -12.77 5.47
CA ILE A 842 -32.00 -12.22 5.16
C ILE A 842 -32.57 -11.39 6.32
N VAL A 843 -32.97 -10.15 6.04
CA VAL A 843 -33.56 -9.23 7.02
C VAL A 843 -34.95 -8.78 6.58
N GLY A 844 -35.93 -8.92 7.46
CA GLY A 844 -37.35 -8.63 7.22
C GLY A 844 -38.21 -9.88 7.00
N GLY A 845 -39.54 -9.67 6.92
CA GLY A 845 -40.56 -10.73 6.78
C GLY A 845 -41.01 -11.35 8.10
N ALA A 846 -42.27 -11.77 8.18
CA ALA A 846 -42.80 -12.50 9.35
C ALA A 846 -42.19 -13.91 9.39
N ALA A 847 -41.79 -14.40 10.57
CA ALA A 847 -41.03 -15.65 10.71
C ALA A 847 -41.73 -16.87 10.10
N ASN A 848 -43.07 -16.90 10.15
CA ASN A 848 -43.93 -17.94 9.60
C ASN A 848 -44.16 -17.84 8.08
N GLU A 849 -43.75 -16.75 7.44
CA GLU A 849 -43.93 -16.50 6.00
C GLU A 849 -42.60 -16.57 5.23
N LYS A 850 -41.48 -16.77 5.94
CA LYS A 850 -40.14 -16.80 5.33
C LYS A 850 -39.96 -18.05 4.48
N GLN A 851 -39.45 -17.84 3.27
CA GLN A 851 -39.06 -18.93 2.36
C GLN A 851 -37.61 -18.75 1.91
N PHE A 852 -36.92 -19.85 1.60
CA PHE A 852 -35.50 -19.83 1.21
C PHE A 852 -35.25 -18.98 -0.05
N TYR A 853 -36.25 -18.86 -0.93
CA TYR A 853 -36.18 -18.09 -2.17
C TYR A 853 -36.56 -16.61 -2.04
N GLN A 854 -36.79 -16.09 -0.83
CA GLN A 854 -37.03 -14.66 -0.66
C GLN A 854 -35.76 -13.82 -0.91
N PHE A 855 -35.94 -12.55 -1.27
CA PHE A 855 -34.85 -11.59 -1.42
C PHE A 855 -34.25 -11.21 -0.07
N GLY A 856 -32.99 -10.76 -0.08
CA GLY A 856 -32.26 -10.37 1.13
C GLY A 856 -32.87 -9.20 1.89
N ARG A 857 -33.53 -8.27 1.19
CA ARG A 857 -34.20 -7.11 1.78
C ARG A 857 -35.50 -6.74 1.03
N SER A 858 -36.43 -6.07 1.71
CA SER A 858 -37.79 -5.80 1.19
C SER A 858 -38.12 -4.32 0.91
N GLN A 859 -37.24 -3.36 1.24
CA GLN A 859 -37.59 -1.93 1.25
C GLN A 859 -37.91 -1.34 -0.14
N SER A 860 -37.36 -1.91 -1.21
CA SER A 860 -37.51 -1.38 -2.58
C SER A 860 -38.48 -2.16 -3.46
N LEU A 861 -39.12 -3.22 -2.94
CA LEU A 861 -39.95 -4.12 -3.76
C LEU A 861 -41.14 -3.41 -4.42
N THR A 862 -41.66 -2.34 -3.80
CA THR A 862 -42.84 -1.61 -4.29
C THR A 862 -42.49 -0.33 -5.07
N LYS A 863 -41.21 -0.06 -5.34
CA LYS A 863 -40.77 1.24 -5.89
C LYS A 863 -40.71 1.31 -7.43
N PHE A 864 -41.13 0.25 -8.11
CA PHE A 864 -41.06 0.11 -9.57
C PHE A 864 -42.44 0.26 -10.23
N ASP A 865 -43.16 1.31 -9.88
CA ASP A 865 -44.56 1.54 -10.26
C ASP A 865 -44.80 2.80 -11.11
N SER A 866 -43.76 3.61 -11.33
CA SER A 866 -43.86 4.88 -12.05
C SER A 866 -42.54 5.26 -12.73
N PRO A 867 -42.60 6.12 -13.78
CA PRO A 867 -41.43 6.59 -14.49
C PRO A 867 -40.40 7.23 -13.57
N LYS A 868 -39.11 7.00 -13.86
CA LYS A 868 -38.00 7.39 -13.00
C LYS A 868 -36.73 7.65 -13.81
N ILE A 869 -35.80 8.37 -13.21
CA ILE A 869 -34.43 8.51 -13.69
C ILE A 869 -33.60 7.38 -13.08
N VAL A 870 -32.76 6.74 -13.87
CA VAL A 870 -31.82 5.70 -13.46
C VAL A 870 -30.41 6.23 -13.60
N LEU A 871 -29.59 6.07 -12.56
CA LEU A 871 -28.20 6.48 -12.55
C LEU A 871 -27.29 5.32 -12.10
N PRO A 872 -26.14 5.10 -12.74
CA PRO A 872 -25.13 4.17 -12.25
C PRO A 872 -24.41 4.77 -11.03
N ILE A 873 -24.09 3.96 -10.02
CA ILE A 873 -23.33 4.47 -8.86
C ILE A 873 -21.92 4.85 -9.27
N LEU A 874 -21.20 3.96 -9.97
CA LEU A 874 -19.84 4.23 -10.43
C LEU A 874 -19.89 4.71 -11.88
N SER A 875 -19.54 5.98 -12.10
CA SER A 875 -19.53 6.58 -13.43
C SER A 875 -18.35 7.53 -13.62
N LEU A 876 -18.02 7.83 -14.87
CA LEU A 876 -17.01 8.83 -15.27
C LEU A 876 -17.63 10.21 -15.51
N ASP A 877 -18.95 10.25 -15.62
CA ASP A 877 -19.78 11.39 -16.06
C ASP A 877 -21.26 11.12 -15.70
N ALA A 878 -22.09 12.17 -15.76
CA ALA A 878 -23.55 12.07 -15.57
C ALA A 878 -24.20 11.16 -16.64
N ARG A 879 -24.31 9.86 -16.35
CA ARG A 879 -24.94 8.86 -17.25
C ARG A 879 -26.35 8.53 -16.81
N HIS A 880 -27.17 9.57 -16.65
CA HIS A 880 -28.54 9.40 -16.19
C HIS A 880 -29.44 9.07 -17.38
N ALA A 881 -30.20 7.98 -17.25
CA ALA A 881 -31.14 7.50 -18.25
C ALA A 881 -32.57 7.64 -17.74
N TYR A 882 -33.51 7.84 -18.67
CA TYR A 882 -34.94 7.90 -18.36
C TYR A 882 -35.59 6.52 -18.52
N ASP A 883 -36.38 6.11 -17.53
CA ASP A 883 -37.20 4.91 -17.57
C ASP A 883 -38.67 5.30 -17.48
N GLU A 884 -39.42 5.01 -18.53
CA GLU A 884 -40.89 5.09 -18.56
C GLU A 884 -41.58 3.72 -18.58
N SER A 885 -40.81 2.63 -18.64
CA SER A 885 -41.29 1.26 -18.75
C SER A 885 -41.31 0.51 -17.42
N ASN A 886 -40.99 1.19 -16.31
CA ASN A 886 -40.93 0.62 -14.97
C ASN A 886 -39.97 -0.59 -14.87
N VAL A 887 -38.84 -0.53 -15.58
CA VAL A 887 -37.83 -1.58 -15.57
C VAL A 887 -37.31 -1.79 -14.15
N THR A 888 -37.16 -3.07 -13.77
CA THR A 888 -36.64 -3.48 -12.46
C THR A 888 -35.11 -3.50 -12.49
N MET A 889 -34.46 -3.26 -11.35
CA MET A 889 -32.99 -3.34 -11.27
C MET A 889 -32.55 -3.58 -9.84
N THR A 890 -31.34 -4.07 -9.67
CA THR A 890 -30.74 -4.26 -8.35
C THR A 890 -29.99 -3.02 -7.89
N GLY A 891 -29.96 -2.82 -6.57
CA GLY A 891 -29.29 -1.68 -5.96
C GLY A 891 -29.38 -1.69 -4.44
N GLY A 892 -28.28 -1.41 -3.76
CA GLY A 892 -28.19 -1.37 -2.30
C GLY A 892 -26.75 -1.16 -1.86
N GLY A 893 -26.50 -0.27 -0.90
CA GLY A 893 -25.14 0.15 -0.55
C GLY A 893 -24.40 0.68 -1.79
N ASN A 894 -23.37 -0.06 -2.25
CA ASN A 894 -22.59 0.21 -3.47
C ASN A 894 -23.10 -0.58 -4.71
N GLY A 895 -24.37 -1.01 -4.74
CA GLY A 895 -24.97 -1.73 -5.87
C GLY A 895 -24.95 -0.93 -7.19
N PRO A 896 -25.31 -1.51 -8.35
CA PRO A 896 -24.98 -0.88 -9.63
C PRO A 896 -25.76 0.40 -9.93
N TYR A 897 -27.00 0.53 -9.44
CA TYR A 897 -27.88 1.65 -9.78
C TYR A 897 -28.61 2.28 -8.58
N TYR A 898 -28.86 3.59 -8.71
CA TYR A 898 -29.82 4.37 -7.93
C TYR A 898 -30.90 4.92 -8.87
N MET A 899 -32.05 5.27 -8.29
CA MET A 899 -33.14 5.88 -9.02
C MET A 899 -33.63 7.16 -8.35
N VAL A 900 -34.08 8.10 -9.18
CA VAL A 900 -34.58 9.41 -8.78
C VAL A 900 -35.93 9.63 -9.43
N ARG A 901 -36.92 10.08 -8.64
CA ARG A 901 -38.21 10.57 -9.17
C ARG A 901 -38.71 11.73 -8.33
N PRO A 902 -39.47 12.69 -8.88
CA PRO A 902 -40.06 13.77 -8.11
C PRO A 902 -40.85 13.27 -6.89
N VAL A 903 -40.78 14.00 -5.78
CA VAL A 903 -41.68 13.72 -4.65
C VAL A 903 -43.13 14.00 -5.04
N PRO A 904 -44.11 13.23 -4.53
CA PRO A 904 -45.51 13.46 -4.86
C PRO A 904 -45.94 14.91 -4.58
N GLY A 905 -46.49 15.59 -5.60
CA GLY A 905 -46.93 16.98 -5.49
C GLY A 905 -45.86 18.04 -5.73
N ALA A 906 -44.63 17.66 -6.09
CA ALA A 906 -43.61 18.61 -6.55
C ALA A 906 -43.96 19.20 -7.92
N ASP A 907 -43.54 20.45 -8.15
CA ASP A 907 -43.63 21.10 -9.47
C ASP A 907 -42.60 20.53 -10.46
N GLU A 908 -41.56 19.85 -9.97
CA GLU A 908 -40.50 19.26 -10.79
C GLU A 908 -40.97 17.97 -11.47
N THR A 909 -40.65 17.81 -12.76
CA THR A 909 -40.88 16.57 -13.50
C THR A 909 -39.59 15.76 -13.63
N ASN A 910 -39.70 14.49 -14.02
CA ASN A 910 -38.54 13.66 -14.35
C ASN A 910 -37.65 14.32 -15.43
N HIS A 911 -38.25 14.89 -16.48
CA HIS A 911 -37.48 15.54 -17.55
C HIS A 911 -36.74 16.79 -17.08
N PHE A 912 -37.38 17.63 -16.25
CA PHE A 912 -36.71 18.80 -15.69
C PHE A 912 -35.54 18.42 -14.77
N LEU A 913 -35.76 17.47 -13.85
CA LEU A 913 -34.68 16.96 -12.99
C LEU A 913 -33.57 16.31 -13.81
N LEU A 914 -33.90 15.59 -14.89
CA LEU A 914 -32.91 14.99 -15.78
C LEU A 914 -32.02 16.06 -16.43
N ALA A 915 -32.58 17.21 -16.83
CA ALA A 915 -31.79 18.34 -17.33
C ALA A 915 -30.87 18.93 -16.26
N VAL A 916 -31.39 19.17 -15.06
CA VAL A 916 -30.62 19.72 -13.93
C VAL A 916 -29.46 18.80 -13.56
N LEU A 917 -29.72 17.51 -13.39
CA LEU A 917 -28.71 16.53 -12.96
C LEU A 917 -27.61 16.27 -14.00
N HIS A 918 -27.84 16.56 -15.28
CA HIS A 918 -26.81 16.48 -16.33
C HIS A 918 -25.99 17.76 -16.47
N HIS A 919 -26.37 18.85 -15.79
CA HIS A 919 -25.66 20.10 -15.90
C HIS A 919 -24.23 19.97 -15.36
N PRO A 920 -23.19 20.52 -16.03
CA PRO A 920 -21.79 20.39 -15.60
C PRO A 920 -21.53 20.85 -14.16
N LEU A 921 -22.31 21.81 -13.66
CA LEU A 921 -22.25 22.25 -12.26
C LEU A 921 -22.53 21.10 -11.28
N CYS A 922 -23.55 20.28 -11.54
CA CYS A 922 -23.88 19.15 -10.68
C CYS A 922 -22.74 18.14 -10.66
N GLU A 923 -22.16 17.85 -11.83
CA GLU A 923 -20.99 16.97 -11.92
C GLU A 923 -19.77 17.55 -11.20
N ALA A 924 -19.50 18.84 -11.34
CA ALA A 924 -18.42 19.50 -10.61
C ALA A 924 -18.63 19.38 -9.09
N MET A 925 -19.86 19.56 -8.60
CA MET A 925 -20.18 19.39 -7.18
C MET A 925 -20.04 17.93 -6.75
N VAL A 926 -20.49 16.94 -7.54
CA VAL A 926 -20.29 15.52 -7.21
C VAL A 926 -18.80 15.20 -7.12
N ARG A 927 -17.99 15.64 -8.09
CA ARG A 927 -16.55 15.37 -8.17
C ARG A 927 -15.77 15.90 -6.98
N THR A 928 -16.18 17.02 -6.37
CA THR A 928 -15.50 17.58 -5.20
C THR A 928 -15.89 16.93 -3.87
N HIS A 929 -16.94 16.11 -3.85
CA HIS A 929 -17.47 15.48 -2.62
C HIS A 929 -17.40 13.95 -2.63
N THR A 930 -17.10 13.34 -3.78
CA THR A 930 -17.18 11.89 -4.00
C THR A 930 -15.86 11.16 -3.72
N SER A 931 -15.95 9.84 -3.60
CA SER A 931 -14.77 8.97 -3.62
C SER A 931 -14.39 8.60 -5.05
N ALA A 932 -13.09 8.67 -5.37
CA ALA A 932 -12.53 8.20 -6.63
C ALA A 932 -12.20 6.71 -6.57
N PHE A 933 -12.28 6.05 -7.73
CA PHE A 933 -12.01 4.64 -7.95
C PHE A 933 -11.18 4.46 -9.23
N ARG A 934 -10.45 3.36 -9.30
CA ARG A 934 -9.56 2.99 -10.40
C ARG A 934 -10.22 3.19 -11.76
N GLY A 935 -9.49 3.86 -12.66
CA GLY A 935 -9.94 4.16 -14.02
C GLY A 935 -10.75 5.45 -14.14
N GLY A 936 -10.63 6.38 -13.18
CA GLY A 936 -11.33 7.66 -13.16
C GLY A 936 -12.80 7.60 -12.73
N TYR A 937 -13.27 6.45 -12.23
CA TYR A 937 -14.67 6.28 -11.80
C TYR A 937 -14.90 6.98 -10.46
N TYR A 938 -16.05 7.61 -10.30
CA TYR A 938 -16.46 8.18 -9.03
C TYR A 938 -17.92 7.90 -8.70
N SER A 939 -18.25 7.99 -7.42
CA SER A 939 -19.54 7.57 -6.91
C SER A 939 -20.61 8.67 -7.04
N HIS A 940 -21.77 8.29 -7.55
CA HIS A 940 -23.02 9.05 -7.59
C HIS A 940 -24.05 8.48 -6.60
N GLY A 941 -23.57 7.83 -5.52
CA GLY A 941 -24.44 7.35 -4.45
C GLY A 941 -25.25 8.49 -3.82
N LYS A 942 -26.38 8.17 -3.18
CA LYS A 942 -27.32 9.15 -2.62
C LYS A 942 -26.64 10.26 -1.81
N GLN A 943 -25.69 9.93 -0.95
CA GLN A 943 -24.98 10.89 -0.10
C GLN A 943 -24.23 11.98 -0.88
N PHE A 944 -23.87 11.73 -2.15
CA PHE A 944 -23.16 12.68 -2.99
C PHE A 944 -24.09 13.52 -3.87
N ILE A 945 -25.33 13.05 -4.11
CA ILE A 945 -26.28 13.72 -5.00
C ILE A 945 -27.45 14.39 -4.27
N GLU A 946 -27.77 13.98 -3.04
CA GLU A 946 -28.97 14.44 -2.34
C GLU A 946 -28.95 15.94 -2.00
N HIS A 947 -27.75 16.52 -1.91
CA HIS A 947 -27.50 17.93 -1.67
C HIS A 947 -27.24 18.74 -2.95
N LEU A 948 -27.48 18.18 -4.13
CA LEU A 948 -27.37 18.95 -5.37
C LEU A 948 -28.45 20.04 -5.43
N PRO A 949 -28.12 21.26 -5.86
CA PRO A 949 -29.07 22.36 -5.91
C PRO A 949 -30.08 22.17 -7.03
N VAL A 950 -31.35 22.45 -6.76
CA VAL A 950 -32.42 22.47 -7.77
C VAL A 950 -32.83 23.92 -8.02
N PRO A 951 -32.58 24.49 -9.22
CA PRO A 951 -32.76 25.92 -9.42
C PRO A 951 -34.24 26.29 -9.55
N PRO A 952 -34.64 27.49 -9.09
CA PRO A 952 -36.00 27.98 -9.26
C PRO A 952 -36.29 28.19 -10.74
N ALA A 953 -37.42 27.67 -11.21
CA ALA A 953 -37.87 27.82 -12.59
C ALA A 953 -39.36 28.15 -12.64
N THR A 954 -39.70 29.18 -13.42
CA THR A 954 -41.12 29.47 -13.75
C THR A 954 -41.74 28.31 -14.54
N PRO A 955 -43.07 28.14 -14.52
CA PRO A 955 -43.74 27.10 -15.29
C PRO A 955 -43.39 27.12 -16.79
N ALA A 956 -43.19 28.31 -17.37
CA ALA A 956 -42.83 28.46 -18.77
C ALA A 956 -41.41 27.98 -19.07
N GLN A 957 -40.42 28.37 -18.26
CA GLN A 957 -39.03 27.92 -18.38
C GLN A 957 -38.92 26.41 -18.20
N ARG A 958 -39.67 25.87 -17.24
CA ARG A 958 -39.72 24.43 -16.96
C ARG A 958 -40.26 23.66 -18.16
N ALA A 959 -41.40 24.07 -18.70
CA ALA A 959 -41.99 23.45 -19.89
C ALA A 959 -41.08 23.53 -21.14
N GLU A 960 -40.34 24.63 -21.32
CA GLU A 960 -39.36 24.76 -22.40
C GLU A 960 -38.24 23.72 -22.26
N ILE A 961 -37.64 23.61 -21.07
CA ILE A 961 -36.56 22.65 -20.79
C ILE A 961 -37.07 21.21 -20.95
N GLU A 962 -38.26 20.90 -20.45
CA GLU A 962 -38.86 19.57 -20.59
C GLU A 962 -39.05 19.17 -22.05
N ALA A 963 -39.55 20.10 -22.89
CA ALA A 963 -39.72 19.85 -24.31
C ALA A 963 -38.37 19.59 -25.01
N LEU A 964 -37.31 20.32 -24.64
CA LEU A 964 -35.96 20.10 -25.16
C LEU A 964 -35.40 18.73 -24.75
N VAL A 965 -35.64 18.31 -23.50
CA VAL A 965 -35.20 16.99 -23.01
C VAL A 965 -35.87 15.86 -23.77
N VAL A 966 -37.18 15.95 -24.02
CA VAL A 966 -37.89 14.96 -24.85
C VAL A 966 -37.27 14.90 -26.25
N GLN A 967 -37.03 16.04 -26.89
CA GLN A 967 -36.37 16.09 -28.20
C GLN A 967 -34.96 15.49 -28.20
N VAL A 968 -34.20 15.64 -27.11
CA VAL A 968 -32.85 15.08 -27.00
C VAL A 968 -32.88 13.57 -26.85
N ILE A 969 -33.82 13.03 -26.08
CA ILE A 969 -34.05 11.59 -25.94
C ILE A 969 -34.42 11.02 -27.31
N ASP A 970 -35.37 11.62 -28.01
CA ASP A 970 -35.81 11.18 -29.34
C ASP A 970 -34.66 11.23 -30.38
N ALA A 971 -33.81 12.26 -30.32
CA ALA A 971 -32.65 12.36 -31.19
C ALA A 971 -31.60 11.27 -30.91
N ILE A 972 -31.41 10.90 -29.65
CA ILE A 972 -30.52 9.79 -29.25
C ILE A 972 -31.08 8.45 -29.73
N ASP A 973 -32.37 8.22 -29.56
CA ASP A 973 -33.04 7.00 -30.04
C ASP A 973 -32.94 6.88 -31.57
N ALA A 974 -33.19 7.98 -32.29
CA ALA A 974 -33.04 8.03 -33.74
C ALA A 974 -31.61 7.75 -34.20
N ALA A 975 -30.60 8.21 -33.45
CA ALA A 975 -29.19 7.88 -33.72
C ALA A 975 -28.91 6.38 -33.53
N GLY A 976 -29.45 5.76 -32.47
CA GLY A 976 -29.32 4.33 -32.19
C GLY A 976 -30.02 3.44 -33.24
N GLN A 977 -31.13 3.91 -33.81
CA GLN A 977 -31.90 3.21 -34.84
C GLN A 977 -31.45 3.49 -36.28
N ALA A 978 -30.52 4.43 -36.47
CA ALA A 978 -30.06 4.86 -37.79
C ALA A 978 -29.38 3.71 -38.54
N ARG A 979 -29.83 3.46 -39.78
CA ARG A 979 -29.32 2.37 -40.63
C ARG A 979 -28.04 2.72 -41.37
N THR A 980 -27.72 4.01 -41.49
CA THR A 980 -26.54 4.51 -42.21
C THR A 980 -25.67 5.39 -41.31
N PRO A 981 -24.34 5.39 -41.50
CA PRO A 981 -23.44 6.25 -40.73
C PRO A 981 -23.79 7.74 -40.83
N HIS A 982 -24.21 8.21 -42.01
CA HIS A 982 -24.57 9.61 -42.23
C HIS A 982 -25.80 10.05 -41.41
N GLN A 983 -26.85 9.22 -41.38
CA GLN A 983 -28.03 9.48 -40.55
C GLN A 983 -27.69 9.46 -39.06
N ARG A 984 -26.87 8.50 -38.63
CA ARG A 984 -26.38 8.43 -37.25
C ARG A 984 -25.67 9.72 -36.85
N THR A 985 -24.68 10.17 -37.65
CA THR A 985 -23.95 11.42 -37.40
C THR A 985 -24.85 12.66 -37.47
N LEU A 986 -25.91 12.66 -38.28
CA LEU A 986 -26.90 13.74 -38.29
C LEU A 986 -27.65 13.82 -36.95
N HIS A 987 -28.18 12.70 -36.47
CA HIS A 987 -28.92 12.64 -35.21
C HIS A 987 -28.03 12.89 -33.99
N GLU A 988 -26.79 12.38 -33.98
CA GLU A 988 -25.80 12.66 -32.94
C GLU A 988 -25.47 14.17 -32.85
N ARG A 989 -25.29 14.84 -34.00
CA ARG A 989 -25.09 16.31 -34.03
C ARG A 989 -26.31 17.07 -33.52
N ASN A 990 -27.52 16.65 -33.92
CA ASN A 990 -28.75 17.27 -33.44
C ASN A 990 -28.90 17.11 -31.92
N ALA A 991 -28.64 15.91 -31.40
CA ALA A 991 -28.65 15.65 -29.96
C ALA A 991 -27.64 16.54 -29.22
N GLN A 992 -26.43 16.74 -29.77
CA GLN A 992 -25.43 17.62 -29.16
C GLN A 992 -25.92 19.08 -29.09
N VAL A 993 -26.48 19.63 -30.17
CA VAL A 993 -27.01 21.01 -30.20
C VAL A 993 -28.12 21.20 -29.16
N LEU A 994 -29.00 20.21 -29.03
CA LEU A 994 -30.07 20.22 -28.02
C LEU A 994 -29.50 20.16 -26.60
N LYS A 995 -28.47 19.34 -26.34
CA LYS A 995 -27.77 19.29 -25.05
C LYS A 995 -27.14 20.63 -24.69
N ASP A 996 -26.45 21.27 -25.64
CA ASP A 996 -25.83 22.59 -25.43
C ASP A 996 -26.89 23.66 -25.14
N THR A 997 -28.06 23.56 -25.79
CA THR A 997 -29.20 24.45 -25.54
C THR A 997 -29.79 24.24 -24.15
N ILE A 998 -29.99 23.00 -23.73
CA ILE A 998 -30.44 22.65 -22.37
C ILE A 998 -29.45 23.18 -21.34
N GLU A 999 -28.15 22.95 -21.54
CA GLU A 999 -27.09 23.44 -20.65
C GLU A 999 -27.18 24.96 -20.49
N SER A 1000 -27.28 25.70 -21.60
CA SER A 1000 -27.42 27.16 -21.58
C SER A 1000 -28.67 27.63 -20.80
N ARG A 1001 -29.81 26.97 -20.98
CA ARG A 1001 -31.04 27.31 -20.26
C ARG A 1001 -30.92 27.03 -18.76
N VAL A 1002 -30.34 25.90 -18.38
CA VAL A 1002 -30.13 25.53 -16.98
C VAL A 1002 -29.06 26.40 -16.32
N SER A 1003 -27.98 26.77 -17.04
CA SER A 1003 -26.98 27.75 -16.58
C SER A 1003 -27.59 29.09 -16.22
N ALA A 1004 -28.56 29.57 -17.02
CA ALA A 1004 -29.29 30.80 -16.71
C ALA A 1004 -30.13 30.68 -15.44
N LEU A 1005 -30.73 29.52 -15.18
CA LEU A 1005 -31.48 29.27 -13.93
C LEU A 1005 -30.56 29.19 -12.70
N PHE A 1006 -29.33 28.72 -12.87
CA PHE A 1006 -28.28 28.73 -11.84
C PHE A 1006 -27.58 30.11 -11.69
N GLY A 1007 -27.91 31.09 -12.52
CA GLY A 1007 -27.30 32.42 -12.48
C GLY A 1007 -25.81 32.41 -12.83
N LEU A 1008 -25.36 31.49 -13.69
CA LEU A 1008 -23.96 31.34 -14.06
C LEU A 1008 -23.55 32.33 -15.16
N SER A 1009 -22.41 32.99 -14.94
CA SER A 1009 -21.69 33.76 -15.96
C SER A 1009 -20.79 32.86 -16.81
N ALA A 1010 -20.19 33.42 -17.88
CA ALA A 1010 -19.21 32.69 -18.69
C ALA A 1010 -17.96 32.28 -17.87
N ASP A 1011 -17.52 33.14 -16.95
CA ASP A 1011 -16.39 32.86 -16.06
C ASP A 1011 -16.72 31.74 -15.07
N ASP A 1012 -17.95 31.73 -14.55
CA ASP A 1012 -18.42 30.65 -13.66
C ASP A 1012 -18.43 29.30 -14.40
N THR A 1013 -18.87 29.28 -15.65
CA THR A 1013 -18.84 28.07 -16.47
C THR A 1013 -17.41 27.57 -16.69
N ALA A 1014 -16.43 28.48 -16.82
CA ALA A 1014 -15.03 28.11 -16.91
C ALA A 1014 -14.51 27.51 -15.58
N ILE A 1015 -14.89 28.09 -14.44
CA ILE A 1015 -14.58 27.54 -13.10
C ILE A 1015 -15.15 26.13 -12.95
N VAL A 1016 -16.42 25.93 -13.28
CA VAL A 1016 -17.09 24.61 -13.24
C VAL A 1016 -16.35 23.59 -14.09
N ARG A 1017 -15.97 23.96 -15.32
CA ARG A 1017 -15.27 23.06 -16.25
C ARG A 1017 -13.82 22.81 -15.84
N ALA A 1018 -13.21 23.68 -15.05
CA ALA A 1018 -11.87 23.53 -14.51
C ALA A 1018 -11.81 22.56 -13.31
N VAL A 1019 -12.95 22.20 -12.71
CA VAL A 1019 -13.00 21.21 -11.64
C VAL A 1019 -12.49 19.87 -12.18
N PRO A 1020 -11.39 19.33 -11.63
CA PRO A 1020 -10.76 18.14 -12.16
C PRO A 1020 -11.68 16.93 -12.05
N VAL A 1021 -11.64 16.06 -13.06
CA VAL A 1021 -12.20 14.71 -12.93
C VAL A 1021 -11.30 13.95 -11.96
N PRO A 1022 -11.83 13.34 -10.88
CA PRO A 1022 -11.04 12.49 -10.01
C PRO A 1022 -10.38 11.38 -10.84
N ALA A 1023 -9.03 11.32 -10.81
CA ALA A 1023 -8.24 10.39 -11.63
C ALA A 1023 -8.21 8.97 -11.06
#